data_AF-A0A9E1XXW8-F1
#
_entry.id   AF-A0A9E1XXW8-F1
#
_cell.length_a   1.000
_cell.length_b   1.000
_cell.length_c   1.000
_cell.angle_alpha   90.00
_cell.angle_beta   90.00
_cell.angle_gamma   90.00
#
_symmetry.space_group_name_H-M   'P 1'
#
loop_
_entity.id
_entity.type
_entity.pdbx_description
1 polymer ?
#
loop_
_entity_poly.entity_id
_entity_poly.type
_entity_poly.pdbx_seq_one_letter_code
_entity_poly.pdbx_strand_id
1 'polypeptide(L)'
;MKKKRRTLKKPSILSIPAKANRALNVVLIIMVVIVFRVWHLAVIQHDTRVESARKPQRRTIIERAERGTIRDRFNIPLAINKMQYNAAIFYSQIREIPRITRKRDTEGTTVKCYARKEHITSLAVILAEELDLDEHRVEDLIHSKAALLPNVPFVIKEDITEEQYFRLKMLEKSWAGLHAERVPKRWYPGGRSASDVIGYMGAISREEYNDVVAEIKDLEGYIADEDNGLESILPKNLSSSEEVRHRLKTLEERAYTINDYVGKSGVESVYDENLRGFRGKKTFYSDARGTFLRELPGSRDPIPGQRLVLTISSELQEYAEELLAHNEKIREGKSIYYDVFEGTHKNLDQPWIKGGAIIAMDPNNGEILALASFPRYDPNDFIPTGDIIDAKKKRSNVYRWLESERHISEVWNRKSPLEREAFNVTKGVIEEERLDLSWGSYIAQILPEKNKARKAIENKGSLNNAIALQRAFKALMALADHDNAIDVMNALYSGGGYVAYCDTMPSSDKEAIISRFNANGGALREIRNTLDPIFRDLRHNYDKLLVLDLFSLASSEEFFSHDLLDVVGGQSIEEYRDISTKMLVIEDVVHAMTKDLFHSLDFIPWLAENKKAFLKGKRREEKAAKRYNRPYLDLLDKQERSMFVDFWQKHRWDLIAAFVVGDSDIDIPDDIVAYANNFLSWEEELRGGAHRAAVWHDAYATIKERLSSLTTPLALEYLKGIRSYEDLSRPLYGKYPHLRHVKGVQLEKHLAAAFYPIYGFGYGRSRAFREAAPQGSIFKIITAYAALSHRYKQLGPGCSKGALNPLVIIDNPHLQEGSSNKWNVGYTASWKPIDQRYKGGRLLRSARRNIGKIDIYSALETSSNLYFS
;
A
#
# COMPACT_ATOMS: atom_id res chain seq x y z
N MET A 1 39.72 44.55 90.83
CA MET A 1 40.15 44.76 89.42
C MET A 1 39.01 44.33 88.48
N LYS A 2 38.26 45.28 87.90
CA LYS A 2 37.05 45.01 87.09
C LYS A 2 37.27 45.38 85.61
N LYS A 3 37.00 44.41 84.73
CA LYS A 3 37.02 44.48 83.25
C LYS A 3 36.24 45.70 82.71
N LYS A 4 36.90 46.58 81.95
CA LYS A 4 36.23 47.62 81.15
C LYS A 4 35.63 47.00 79.89
N ARG A 5 34.30 46.94 79.82
CA ARG A 5 33.52 46.58 78.64
C ARG A 5 33.75 47.61 77.52
N ARG A 6 34.15 47.16 76.33
CA ARG A 6 34.07 47.94 75.08
C ARG A 6 32.60 48.07 74.68
N THR A 7 32.11 49.29 74.54
CA THR A 7 30.80 49.59 73.95
C THR A 7 30.92 49.63 72.42
N LEU A 8 30.13 48.79 71.74
CA LEU A 8 29.93 48.80 70.29
C LEU A 8 29.22 50.10 69.88
N LYS A 9 29.85 50.93 69.04
CA LYS A 9 29.18 52.04 68.33
C LYS A 9 28.22 51.45 67.28
N LYS A 10 26.91 51.69 67.46
CA LYS A 10 25.86 51.38 66.48
C LYS A 10 26.11 52.12 65.14
N PRO A 11 25.79 51.52 63.99
CA PRO A 11 25.96 52.17 62.69
C PRO A 11 25.00 53.36 62.56
N SER A 12 25.52 54.50 62.12
CA SER A 12 24.73 55.70 61.82
C SER A 12 23.69 55.39 60.74
N ILE A 13 22.41 55.47 61.10
CA ILE A 13 21.30 55.41 60.16
C ILE A 13 21.40 56.68 59.30
N LEU A 14 21.85 56.54 58.05
CA LEU A 14 21.90 57.64 57.09
C LEU A 14 20.51 58.26 56.91
N SER A 15 20.43 59.59 56.92
CA SER A 15 19.20 60.35 56.65
C SER A 15 18.69 60.07 55.23
N ILE A 16 17.36 60.16 55.04
CA ILE A 16 16.69 59.87 53.75
C ILE A 16 17.33 60.64 52.56
N PRO A 17 17.74 61.92 52.67
CA PRO A 17 18.41 62.64 51.59
C PRO A 17 19.80 62.08 51.23
N ALA A 18 20.57 61.62 52.22
CA ALA A 18 21.91 61.08 52.00
C ALA A 18 21.88 59.69 51.33
N LYS A 19 20.84 58.89 51.60
CA LYS A 19 20.60 57.63 50.89
C LYS A 19 20.16 57.89 49.44
N ALA A 20 19.30 58.89 49.22
CA ALA A 20 18.86 59.30 47.88
C ALA A 20 20.04 59.77 47.02
N ASN A 21 20.95 60.61 47.55
CA ASN A 21 22.13 61.05 46.81
C ASN A 21 23.12 59.92 46.49
N ARG A 22 23.28 58.93 47.39
CA ARG A 22 24.10 57.74 47.08
C ARG A 22 23.45 56.89 45.99
N ALA A 23 22.14 56.68 46.04
CA ALA A 23 21.42 55.97 44.98
C ALA A 23 21.51 56.72 43.64
N LEU A 24 21.35 58.04 43.64
CA LEU A 24 21.49 58.90 42.46
C LEU A 24 22.90 58.79 41.86
N ASN A 25 23.95 58.83 42.69
CA ASN A 25 25.32 58.68 42.20
C ASN A 25 25.59 57.29 41.63
N VAL A 26 25.03 56.23 42.22
CA VAL A 26 25.11 54.87 41.65
C VAL A 26 24.40 54.80 40.30
N VAL A 27 23.22 55.40 40.18
CA VAL A 27 22.48 55.50 38.91
C VAL A 27 23.27 56.29 37.88
N LEU A 28 23.89 57.40 38.28
CA LEU A 28 24.71 58.24 37.40
C LEU A 28 25.94 57.47 36.88
N ILE A 29 26.62 56.73 37.75
CA ILE A 29 27.76 55.88 37.36
C ILE A 29 27.30 54.79 36.37
N ILE A 30 26.18 54.13 36.63
CA ILE A 30 25.61 53.14 35.70
C ILE A 30 25.27 53.79 34.37
N MET A 31 24.69 54.99 34.38
CA MET A 31 24.34 55.72 33.17
C MET A 31 25.59 56.10 32.36
N VAL A 32 26.67 56.52 33.01
CA VAL A 32 27.96 56.78 32.36
C VAL A 32 28.55 55.50 31.75
N VAL A 33 28.47 54.37 32.45
CA VAL A 33 28.91 53.07 31.91
C VAL A 33 28.08 52.66 30.69
N ILE A 34 26.76 52.89 30.71
CA ILE A 34 25.88 52.63 29.56
C ILE A 34 26.24 53.54 28.39
N VAL A 35 26.40 54.85 28.62
CA VAL A 35 26.78 55.81 27.57
C VAL A 35 28.14 55.43 26.96
N PHE A 36 29.11 55.09 27.80
CA PHE A 36 30.42 54.61 27.33
C PHE A 36 30.30 53.31 26.53
N ARG A 37 29.46 52.36 26.98
CA ARG A 37 29.22 51.11 26.25
C ARG A 37 28.52 51.34 24.91
N VAL A 38 27.57 52.27 24.86
CA VAL A 38 26.89 52.68 23.62
C VAL A 38 27.89 53.34 22.68
N TRP A 39 28.72 54.27 23.14
CA TRP A 39 29.77 54.89 22.34
C TRP A 39 30.77 53.85 21.81
N HIS A 40 31.20 52.90 22.64
CA HIS A 40 32.08 51.81 22.23
C HIS A 40 31.44 50.92 21.15
N LEU A 41 30.14 50.62 21.26
CA LEU A 41 29.42 49.84 20.24
C LEU A 41 29.16 50.64 18.95
N ALA A 42 28.83 51.92 19.07
CA ALA A 42 28.37 52.76 17.98
C ALA A 42 29.49 53.44 17.19
N VAL A 43 30.65 53.69 17.82
CA VAL A 43 31.79 54.40 17.22
C VAL A 43 32.97 53.45 17.04
N ILE A 44 33.47 52.83 18.13
CA ILE A 44 34.67 51.97 18.06
C ILE A 44 34.38 50.68 17.26
N GLN A 45 33.26 50.02 17.54
CA GLN A 45 32.88 48.79 16.83
C GLN A 45 32.04 49.04 15.58
N HIS A 46 31.82 50.30 15.17
CA HIS A 46 30.96 50.61 14.03
C HIS A 46 31.38 49.85 12.78
N ASP A 47 32.63 50.03 12.37
CA ASP A 47 33.15 49.47 11.13
C ASP A 47 33.16 47.94 11.16
N THR A 48 33.58 47.35 12.28
CA THR A 48 33.52 45.88 12.46
C THR A 48 32.10 45.33 12.43
N ARG A 49 31.10 46.07 12.92
CA ARG A 49 29.68 45.68 12.88
C ARG A 49 29.06 45.88 11.51
N VAL A 50 29.43 46.94 10.80
CA VAL A 50 29.02 47.19 9.41
C VAL A 50 29.63 46.12 8.49
N GLU A 51 30.90 45.78 8.67
CA GLU A 51 31.54 44.64 7.98
C GLU A 51 30.85 43.33 8.33
N SER A 52 30.55 43.07 9.62
CA SER A 52 29.82 41.88 10.04
C SER A 52 28.41 41.79 9.47
N ALA A 53 27.75 42.93 9.25
CA ALA A 53 26.44 43.00 8.61
C ALA A 53 26.51 42.84 7.08
N ARG A 54 27.64 43.24 6.48
CA ARG A 54 27.96 43.02 5.05
C ARG A 54 28.58 41.65 4.78
N LYS A 55 28.94 40.87 5.81
CA LYS A 55 29.49 39.53 5.64
C LYS A 55 28.44 38.69 4.90
N PRO A 56 28.76 38.22 3.69
CA PRO A 56 27.80 37.45 2.94
C PRO A 56 27.49 36.15 3.67
N GLN A 57 26.23 35.77 3.66
CA GLN A 57 25.80 34.53 4.30
C GLN A 57 26.20 33.35 3.42
N ARG A 58 26.78 32.32 4.04
CA ARG A 58 27.04 31.05 3.36
C ARG A 58 25.73 30.28 3.24
N ARG A 59 25.28 30.03 2.02
CA ARG A 59 24.16 29.14 1.70
C ARG A 59 24.69 27.91 1.00
N THR A 60 24.05 26.77 1.26
CA THR A 60 24.35 25.49 0.63
C THR A 60 23.08 24.96 0.00
N ILE A 61 23.09 24.73 -1.31
CA ILE A 61 22.02 24.04 -2.03
C ILE A 61 22.52 22.63 -2.38
N ILE A 62 21.67 21.63 -2.13
CA ILE A 62 21.93 20.25 -2.53
C ILE A 62 21.26 20.05 -3.89
N GLU A 63 22.05 19.72 -4.90
CA GLU A 63 21.54 19.37 -6.23
C GLU A 63 21.37 17.86 -6.34
N ARG A 64 20.19 17.43 -6.83
CA ARG A 64 19.91 16.01 -7.03
C ARG A 64 20.76 15.48 -8.18
N ALA A 65 21.28 14.27 -8.02
CA ALA A 65 22.03 13.60 -9.06
C ALA A 65 21.15 12.71 -9.94
N GLU A 66 21.55 12.55 -11.19
CA GLU A 66 20.92 11.62 -12.10
C GLU A 66 21.22 10.18 -11.70
N ARG A 67 20.20 9.31 -11.81
CA ARG A 67 20.35 7.87 -11.58
C ARG A 67 20.99 7.21 -12.82
N GLY A 68 21.79 6.19 -12.64
CA GLY A 68 22.39 5.41 -13.73
C GLY A 68 21.33 4.85 -14.68
N THR A 69 21.60 4.85 -15.99
CA THR A 69 20.72 4.24 -16.99
C THR A 69 20.87 2.72 -16.96
N ILE A 70 19.77 1.98 -17.06
CA ILE A 70 19.78 0.52 -17.27
C ILE A 70 19.57 0.26 -18.75
N ARG A 71 20.42 -0.59 -19.32
CA ARG A 71 20.40 -0.95 -20.73
C ARG A 71 20.54 -2.45 -20.93
N ASP A 72 20.05 -2.90 -22.06
CA ASP A 72 20.24 -4.24 -22.62
C ASP A 72 21.71 -4.48 -23.06
N ARG A 73 22.08 -5.74 -23.31
CA ARG A 73 23.33 -6.16 -23.97
C ARG A 73 23.63 -5.43 -25.28
N PHE A 74 22.60 -5.05 -26.04
CA PHE A 74 22.71 -4.25 -27.27
C PHE A 74 22.65 -2.74 -27.02
N ASN A 75 22.79 -2.31 -25.77
CA ASN A 75 22.79 -0.92 -25.34
C ASN A 75 21.44 -0.18 -25.57
N ILE A 76 20.35 -0.94 -25.76
CA ILE A 76 18.97 -0.42 -25.84
C ILE A 76 18.53 0.04 -24.44
N PRO A 77 17.97 1.26 -24.29
CA PRO A 77 17.57 1.79 -22.99
C PRO A 77 16.34 1.09 -22.42
N LEU A 78 16.49 0.48 -21.25
CA LEU A 78 15.41 -0.16 -20.50
C LEU A 78 14.88 0.75 -19.38
N ALA A 79 15.76 1.57 -18.78
CA ALA A 79 15.37 2.59 -17.82
C ALA A 79 16.31 3.80 -17.93
N ILE A 80 15.72 4.99 -18.10
CA ILE A 80 16.44 6.25 -18.26
C ILE A 80 15.81 7.34 -17.39
N ASN A 81 16.44 8.52 -17.33
CA ASN A 81 15.84 9.67 -16.65
C ASN A 81 15.28 10.64 -17.70
N LYS A 82 14.06 11.13 -17.48
CA LYS A 82 13.48 12.27 -18.18
C LYS A 82 13.53 13.49 -17.26
N MET A 83 13.67 14.67 -17.86
CA MET A 83 13.62 15.92 -17.10
C MET A 83 12.18 16.22 -16.72
N GLN A 84 11.97 16.50 -15.43
CA GLN A 84 10.72 17.00 -14.87
C GLN A 84 10.96 18.41 -14.34
N TYR A 85 9.97 19.28 -14.53
CA TYR A 85 9.98 20.63 -14.01
C TYR A 85 9.00 20.73 -12.83
N ASN A 86 9.40 21.40 -11.76
CA ASN A 86 8.61 21.58 -10.55
C ASN A 86 8.57 23.05 -10.13
N ALA A 87 7.42 23.49 -9.61
CA ALA A 87 7.28 24.76 -8.93
C ALA A 87 7.36 24.56 -7.41
N ALA A 88 8.33 25.18 -6.76
CA ALA A 88 8.60 25.02 -5.33
C ALA A 88 8.66 26.37 -4.60
N ILE A 89 8.41 26.34 -3.29
CA ILE A 89 8.55 27.50 -2.40
C ILE A 89 9.61 27.27 -1.33
N PHE A 90 10.53 28.22 -1.25
CA PHE A 90 11.50 28.35 -0.17
C PHE A 90 11.02 29.41 0.84
N TYR A 91 10.32 28.95 1.87
CA TYR A 91 9.78 29.85 2.89
C TYR A 91 10.89 30.62 3.67
N SER A 92 12.12 30.10 3.72
CA SER A 92 13.26 30.78 4.34
C SER A 92 13.51 32.16 3.74
N GLN A 93 13.30 32.33 2.44
CA GLN A 93 13.47 33.60 1.74
C GLN A 93 12.29 34.55 2.01
N ILE A 94 11.06 34.03 2.04
CA ILE A 94 9.87 34.81 2.43
C ILE A 94 10.00 35.31 3.87
N ARG A 95 10.68 34.56 4.74
CA ARG A 95 10.91 34.94 6.14
C ARG A 95 11.83 36.16 6.29
N GLU A 96 12.67 36.47 5.31
CA GLU A 96 13.52 37.66 5.28
C GLU A 96 12.67 38.95 5.16
N ILE A 97 11.47 38.83 4.58
CA ILE A 97 10.50 39.92 4.49
C ILE A 97 9.96 40.23 5.90
N PRO A 98 10.00 41.49 6.36
CA PRO A 98 9.50 41.88 7.66
C PRO A 98 8.00 41.53 7.78
N ARG A 99 7.60 41.05 8.96
CA ARG A 99 6.22 40.62 9.21
C ARG A 99 5.24 41.81 9.20
N ILE A 100 5.71 42.98 9.65
CA ILE A 100 4.95 44.22 9.74
C ILE A 100 5.85 45.35 9.24
N THR A 101 5.33 46.16 8.33
CA THR A 101 5.98 47.38 7.83
C THR A 101 5.01 48.53 8.00
N ARG A 102 5.52 49.75 8.18
CA ARG A 102 4.70 50.96 8.24
C ARG A 102 4.81 51.69 6.90
N LYS A 103 3.69 51.86 6.20
CA LYS A 103 3.62 52.69 4.98
C LYS A 103 2.85 53.97 5.30
N ARG A 104 3.23 55.08 4.65
CA ARG A 104 2.45 56.32 4.69
C ARG A 104 1.41 56.24 3.57
N ASP A 105 0.16 56.49 3.93
CA ASP A 105 -0.94 56.53 2.96
C ASP A 105 -0.90 57.83 2.15
N THR A 106 -1.75 57.95 1.13
CA THR A 106 -1.88 59.16 0.28
C THR A 106 -2.22 60.44 1.06
N GLU A 107 -2.74 60.29 2.29
CA GLU A 107 -3.07 61.38 3.23
C GLU A 107 -1.99 61.62 4.31
N GLY A 108 -0.83 60.96 4.23
CA GLY A 108 0.30 61.16 5.16
C GLY A 108 0.20 60.40 6.49
N THR A 109 -0.90 59.69 6.74
CA THR A 109 -1.12 58.87 7.93
C THR A 109 -0.32 57.58 7.86
N THR A 110 0.30 57.16 8.98
CA THR A 110 1.17 55.96 9.00
C THR A 110 0.37 54.71 9.36
N VAL A 111 0.09 53.86 8.38
CA VAL A 111 -0.70 52.63 8.55
C VAL A 111 0.23 51.42 8.75
N LYS A 112 -0.17 50.48 9.62
CA LYS A 112 0.53 49.19 9.81
C LYS A 112 0.11 48.23 8.69
N CYS A 113 1.04 47.88 7.82
CA CYS A 113 0.85 46.91 6.74
C CYS A 113 1.48 45.57 7.10
N TYR A 114 0.84 44.48 6.70
CA TYR A 114 1.36 43.12 6.93
C TYR A 114 2.13 42.66 5.70
N ALA A 115 3.28 43.29 5.45
CA ALA A 115 4.04 43.13 4.21
C ALA A 115 4.30 41.67 3.81
N ARG A 116 4.61 40.78 4.77
CA ARG A 116 4.79 39.35 4.48
C ARG A 116 3.50 38.65 4.07
N LYS A 117 2.38 39.00 4.72
CA LYS A 117 1.08 38.42 4.38
C LYS A 117 0.67 38.87 2.98
N GLU A 118 0.72 40.17 2.72
CA GLU A 118 0.48 40.76 1.39
C GLU A 118 1.35 40.10 0.31
N HIS A 119 2.66 39.89 0.58
CA HIS A 119 3.56 39.20 -0.35
C HIS A 119 3.11 37.77 -0.66
N ILE A 120 2.71 37.01 0.37
CA ILE A 120 2.24 35.63 0.19
C ILE A 120 0.94 35.61 -0.62
N THR A 121 0.00 36.50 -0.34
CA THR A 121 -1.25 36.62 -1.08
C THR A 121 -0.98 36.98 -2.56
N SER A 122 -0.15 37.99 -2.83
CA SER A 122 0.21 38.35 -4.22
C SER A 122 0.97 37.25 -4.95
N LEU A 123 1.87 36.55 -4.25
CA LEU A 123 2.58 35.40 -4.81
C LEU A 123 1.61 34.25 -5.11
N ALA A 124 0.61 34.02 -4.24
CA ALA A 124 -0.40 32.99 -4.45
C ALA A 124 -1.27 33.28 -5.67
N VAL A 125 -1.67 34.54 -5.90
CA VAL A 125 -2.41 34.97 -7.10
C VAL A 125 -1.63 34.63 -8.37
N ILE A 126 -0.35 35.02 -8.43
CA ILE A 126 0.48 34.79 -9.62
C ILE A 126 0.71 33.29 -9.85
N LEU A 127 0.97 32.54 -8.78
CA LEU A 127 1.14 31.10 -8.88
C LEU A 127 -0.15 30.40 -9.28
N ALA A 128 -1.31 30.86 -8.81
CA ALA A 128 -2.62 30.35 -9.17
C ALA A 128 -2.91 30.55 -10.65
N GLU A 129 -2.61 31.74 -11.18
CA GLU A 129 -2.76 32.07 -12.61
C GLU A 129 -1.80 31.25 -13.49
N GLU A 130 -0.51 31.20 -13.14
CA GLU A 130 0.51 30.53 -13.97
C GLU A 130 0.44 28.99 -13.88
N LEU A 131 -0.13 28.44 -12.80
CA LEU A 131 -0.20 26.99 -12.56
C LEU A 131 -1.62 26.40 -12.65
N ASP A 132 -2.64 27.19 -12.99
CA ASP A 132 -4.05 26.79 -12.99
C ASP A 132 -4.50 26.19 -11.65
N LEU A 133 -4.17 26.85 -10.54
CA LEU A 133 -4.51 26.42 -9.18
C LEU A 133 -5.46 27.41 -8.49
N ASP A 134 -6.15 26.96 -7.44
CA ASP A 134 -6.96 27.83 -6.59
C ASP A 134 -6.08 28.74 -5.70
N GLU A 135 -6.32 30.05 -5.75
CA GLU A 135 -5.55 31.08 -5.02
C GLU A 135 -5.55 30.83 -3.51
N HIS A 136 -6.73 30.65 -2.92
CA HIS A 136 -6.88 30.47 -1.48
C HIS A 136 -6.19 29.18 -1.02
N ARG A 137 -6.30 28.11 -1.81
CA ARG A 137 -5.61 26.85 -1.55
C ARG A 137 -4.10 27.01 -1.57
N VAL A 138 -3.54 27.76 -2.53
CA VAL A 138 -2.10 28.03 -2.60
C VAL A 138 -1.63 28.85 -1.40
N GLU A 139 -2.35 29.91 -1.02
CA GLU A 139 -2.02 30.71 0.18
C GLU A 139 -2.04 29.85 1.46
N ASP A 140 -3.08 29.04 1.65
CA ASP A 140 -3.20 28.12 2.78
C ASP A 140 -2.09 27.06 2.79
N LEU A 141 -1.70 26.56 1.63
CA LEU A 141 -0.61 25.60 1.50
C LEU A 141 0.72 26.22 1.92
N ILE A 142 1.00 27.46 1.52
CA ILE A 142 2.19 28.21 1.95
C ILE A 142 2.21 28.39 3.45
N HIS A 143 1.10 28.86 4.03
CA HIS A 143 1.00 29.08 5.48
C HIS A 143 1.11 27.79 6.30
N SER A 144 0.50 26.71 5.82
CA SER A 144 0.50 25.43 6.53
C SER A 144 1.89 24.77 6.53
N LYS A 145 2.62 24.84 5.40
CA LYS A 145 3.96 24.25 5.25
C LYS A 145 5.08 25.13 5.83
N ALA A 146 4.88 26.44 5.90
CA ALA A 146 5.83 27.41 6.48
C ALA A 146 6.32 27.04 7.89
N ALA A 147 5.44 26.48 8.72
CA ALA A 147 5.79 26.09 10.09
C ALA A 147 6.66 24.83 10.16
N LEU A 148 6.67 24.00 9.11
CA LEU A 148 7.26 22.65 9.10
C LEU A 148 8.54 22.58 8.31
N LEU A 149 8.54 23.24 7.16
CA LEU A 149 9.64 23.26 6.21
C LEU A 149 10.15 24.70 6.07
N PRO A 150 10.58 25.37 7.17
CA PRO A 150 11.02 26.76 7.09
C PRO A 150 12.30 26.92 6.28
N ASN A 151 13.11 25.86 6.17
CA ASN A 151 14.45 25.88 5.55
C ASN A 151 14.58 24.88 4.38
N VAL A 152 13.50 24.18 4.04
CA VAL A 152 13.49 23.15 2.98
C VAL A 152 12.43 23.56 1.95
N PRO A 153 12.73 23.49 0.65
CA PRO A 153 11.70 23.71 -0.36
C PRO A 153 10.56 22.71 -0.21
N PHE A 154 9.34 23.17 -0.42
CA PHE A 154 8.22 22.28 -0.69
C PHE A 154 7.68 22.54 -2.09
N VAL A 155 7.36 21.48 -2.82
CA VAL A 155 6.81 21.55 -4.16
C VAL A 155 5.32 21.86 -4.06
N ILE A 156 4.85 22.85 -4.84
CA ILE A 156 3.43 23.19 -4.98
C ILE A 156 2.82 22.32 -6.07
N LYS A 157 3.46 22.29 -7.24
CA LYS A 157 3.01 21.54 -8.42
C LYS A 157 4.21 20.85 -9.06
N GLU A 158 4.04 19.55 -9.30
CA GLU A 158 4.98 18.70 -10.03
C GLU A 158 4.60 18.64 -11.51
N ASP A 159 5.55 18.31 -12.40
CA ASP A 159 5.31 18.13 -13.84
C ASP A 159 4.70 19.38 -14.53
N ILE A 160 5.21 20.57 -14.23
CA ILE A 160 4.81 21.79 -14.96
C ILE A 160 5.33 21.76 -16.40
N THR A 161 4.66 22.47 -17.30
CA THR A 161 5.11 22.56 -18.70
C THR A 161 6.44 23.30 -18.79
N GLU A 162 7.19 23.07 -19.87
CA GLU A 162 8.46 23.77 -20.11
C GLU A 162 8.26 25.29 -20.23
N GLU A 163 7.14 25.72 -20.82
CA GLU A 163 6.75 27.14 -20.89
C GLU A 163 6.51 27.73 -19.49
N GLN A 164 5.71 27.06 -18.66
CA GLN A 164 5.48 27.46 -17.27
C GLN A 164 6.78 27.49 -16.48
N TYR A 165 7.66 26.52 -16.68
CA TYR A 165 8.98 26.48 -16.04
C TYR A 165 9.80 27.72 -16.37
N PHE A 166 9.96 28.07 -17.64
CA PHE A 166 10.74 29.25 -18.03
C PHE A 166 10.10 30.55 -17.53
N ARG A 167 8.77 30.63 -17.55
CA ARG A 167 8.01 31.75 -17.01
C ARG A 167 8.26 31.96 -15.51
N LEU A 168 8.12 30.90 -14.72
CA LEU A 168 8.42 30.93 -13.29
C LEU A 168 9.91 31.18 -13.03
N LYS A 169 10.81 30.66 -13.88
CA LYS A 169 12.25 30.91 -13.76
C LYS A 169 12.61 32.38 -13.97
N MET A 170 11.90 33.09 -14.84
CA MET A 170 12.05 34.55 -14.99
C MET A 170 11.51 35.29 -13.76
N LEU A 171 10.38 34.85 -13.21
CA LEU A 171 9.74 35.46 -12.04
C LEU A 171 10.51 35.21 -10.73
N GLU A 172 11.26 34.12 -10.61
CA GLU A 172 12.07 33.74 -9.44
C GLU A 172 13.02 34.88 -8.99
N LYS A 173 13.50 35.72 -9.91
CA LYS A 173 14.35 36.88 -9.56
C LYS A 173 13.59 37.99 -8.85
N SER A 174 12.32 38.19 -9.21
CA SER A 174 11.47 39.27 -8.69
C SER A 174 10.69 38.85 -7.44
N TRP A 175 10.40 37.54 -7.32
CA TRP A 175 9.56 36.98 -6.28
C TRP A 175 10.37 36.14 -5.29
N ALA A 176 10.72 36.76 -4.15
CA ALA A 176 11.43 36.08 -3.08
C ALA A 176 10.63 34.86 -2.57
N GLY A 177 11.28 33.69 -2.58
CA GLY A 177 10.70 32.42 -2.16
C GLY A 177 10.16 31.54 -3.27
N LEU A 178 9.96 32.04 -4.49
CA LEU A 178 9.59 31.21 -5.65
C LEU A 178 10.83 30.52 -6.22
N HIS A 179 10.76 29.22 -6.48
CA HIS A 179 11.84 28.46 -7.12
C HIS A 179 11.27 27.53 -8.19
N ALA A 180 11.83 27.62 -9.40
CA ALA A 180 11.57 26.66 -10.45
C ALA A 180 12.74 25.64 -10.50
N GLU A 181 12.45 24.39 -10.16
CA GLU A 181 13.44 23.31 -10.07
C GLU A 181 13.33 22.35 -11.26
N ARG A 182 14.48 21.91 -11.79
CA ARG A 182 14.56 20.82 -12.76
C ARG A 182 15.06 19.57 -12.05
N VAL A 183 14.27 18.51 -12.07
CA VAL A 183 14.53 17.25 -11.36
C VAL A 183 14.57 16.09 -12.35
N PRO A 184 15.58 15.21 -12.29
CA PRO A 184 15.57 13.98 -13.08
C PRO A 184 14.52 13.01 -12.51
N LYS A 185 13.63 12.54 -13.36
CA LYS A 185 12.56 11.59 -13.05
C LYS A 185 12.77 10.29 -13.81
N ARG A 186 12.64 9.15 -13.15
CA ARG A 186 12.82 7.84 -13.80
C ARG A 186 11.72 7.59 -14.82
N TRP A 187 12.09 7.04 -15.98
CA TRP A 187 11.17 6.66 -17.05
C TRP A 187 11.62 5.36 -17.72
N TYR A 188 10.68 4.48 -18.00
CA TYR A 188 10.91 3.16 -18.58
C TYR A 188 10.35 3.13 -20.02
N PRO A 189 11.21 3.17 -21.06
CA PRO A 189 10.77 3.23 -22.45
C PRO A 189 9.96 2.00 -22.89
N GLY A 190 10.32 0.82 -22.39
CA GLY A 190 9.65 -0.46 -22.72
C GLY A 190 8.29 -0.65 -22.06
N GLY A 191 7.85 0.28 -21.21
CA GLY A 191 6.59 0.16 -20.46
C GLY A 191 6.55 -1.16 -19.68
N ARG A 192 5.65 -2.05 -20.08
CA ARG A 192 5.44 -3.37 -19.44
C ARG A 192 6.52 -4.41 -19.76
N SER A 193 7.27 -4.23 -20.84
CA SER A 193 8.31 -5.18 -21.24
C SER A 193 9.42 -5.23 -20.18
N ALA A 194 9.83 -6.43 -19.78
CA ALA A 194 10.85 -6.68 -18.77
C ALA A 194 10.56 -6.09 -17.37
N SER A 195 9.29 -5.74 -17.06
CA SER A 195 8.92 -5.05 -15.81
C SER A 195 9.37 -5.80 -14.56
N ASP A 196 9.18 -7.11 -14.54
CA ASP A 196 9.48 -7.98 -13.39
C ASP A 196 10.98 -8.08 -13.13
N VAL A 197 11.78 -7.98 -14.20
CA VAL A 197 13.23 -8.02 -14.14
C VAL A 197 13.79 -6.68 -13.70
N ILE A 198 13.40 -5.61 -14.38
CA ILE A 198 13.89 -4.26 -14.11
C ILE A 198 13.47 -3.84 -12.70
N GLY A 199 12.22 -4.11 -12.35
CA GLY A 199 11.60 -3.66 -11.11
C GLY A 199 10.99 -2.26 -11.21
N TYR A 200 10.48 -1.77 -10.08
CA TYR A 200 9.95 -0.42 -9.96
C TYR A 200 10.63 0.38 -8.85
N MET A 201 10.48 1.70 -8.92
CA MET A 201 10.88 2.60 -7.82
C MET A 201 9.69 2.93 -6.94
N GLY A 202 9.94 3.20 -5.66
CA GLY A 202 8.92 3.71 -4.74
C GLY A 202 9.54 4.62 -3.69
N ALA A 203 8.72 5.41 -3.02
CA ALA A 203 9.18 6.25 -1.91
C ALA A 203 9.84 5.40 -0.82
N ILE A 204 10.93 5.91 -0.22
CA ILE A 204 11.59 5.24 0.90
C ILE A 204 10.61 5.03 2.04
N SER A 205 10.56 3.81 2.58
CA SER A 205 9.68 3.54 3.72
C SER A 205 10.31 4.16 4.98
N ARG A 206 9.49 4.45 6.00
CA ARG A 206 10.01 4.99 7.26
C ARG A 206 10.94 4.01 7.97
N GLU A 207 10.67 2.72 7.82
CA GLU A 207 11.49 1.63 8.38
C GLU A 207 12.85 1.61 7.66
N GLU A 208 12.87 1.58 6.33
CA GLU A 208 14.10 1.65 5.52
C GLU A 208 14.94 2.89 5.85
N TYR A 209 14.31 4.06 5.98
CA TYR A 209 15.01 5.29 6.36
C TYR A 209 15.62 5.19 7.77
N ASN A 210 14.89 4.63 8.73
CA ASN A 210 15.39 4.46 10.08
C ASN A 210 16.55 3.45 10.13
N ASP A 211 16.51 2.39 9.32
CA ASP A 211 17.57 1.39 9.23
C ASP A 211 18.87 2.02 8.73
N VAL A 212 18.80 2.87 7.69
CA VAL A 212 19.97 3.61 7.20
C VAL A 212 20.49 4.59 8.25
N VAL A 213 19.61 5.30 8.96
CA VAL A 213 20.02 6.22 10.03
C VAL A 213 20.65 5.45 11.21
N ALA A 214 20.17 4.25 11.51
CA ALA A 214 20.76 3.39 12.52
C ALA A 214 22.16 2.93 12.07
N GLU A 215 22.32 2.49 10.82
CA GLU A 215 23.62 2.13 10.24
C GLU A 215 24.61 3.30 10.33
N ILE A 216 24.21 4.52 9.96
CA ILE A 216 25.06 5.71 10.07
C ILE A 216 25.51 5.93 11.52
N LYS A 217 24.59 5.85 12.49
CA LYS A 217 24.91 6.04 13.91
C LYS A 217 25.83 4.96 14.46
N ASP A 218 25.65 3.71 14.02
CA ASP A 218 26.51 2.60 14.44
C ASP A 218 27.94 2.80 13.91
N LEU A 219 28.10 3.27 12.67
CA LEU A 219 29.40 3.60 12.08
C LEU A 219 30.05 4.83 12.74
N GLU A 220 29.27 5.89 13.00
CA GLU A 220 29.73 7.07 13.75
C GLU A 220 30.17 6.70 15.17
N GLY A 221 29.41 5.83 15.84
CA GLY A 221 29.72 5.31 17.17
C GLY A 221 31.02 4.52 17.18
N TYR A 222 31.23 3.63 16.21
CA TYR A 222 32.50 2.89 16.08
C TYR A 222 33.70 3.82 15.89
N ILE A 223 33.60 4.82 15.01
CA ILE A 223 34.70 5.78 14.77
C ILE A 223 34.95 6.63 16.02
N ALA A 224 33.90 7.07 16.71
CA ALA A 224 34.04 7.82 17.95
C ALA A 224 34.68 6.98 19.06
N ASP A 225 34.33 5.70 19.18
CA ASP A 225 34.94 4.78 20.14
C ASP A 225 36.42 4.54 19.81
N GLU A 226 36.75 4.32 18.53
CA GLU A 226 38.12 4.18 18.03
C GLU A 226 38.96 5.44 18.33
N ASP A 227 38.43 6.63 18.02
CA ASP A 227 39.07 7.92 18.28
C ASP A 227 39.27 8.17 19.79
N ASN A 228 38.40 7.62 20.64
CA ASN A 228 38.51 7.67 22.10
C ASN A 228 39.37 6.54 22.69
N GLY A 229 39.92 5.64 21.86
CA GLY A 229 40.75 4.51 22.29
C GLY A 229 39.98 3.37 22.98
N LEU A 230 38.67 3.29 22.76
CA LEU A 230 37.81 2.21 23.26
C LEU A 230 37.75 1.06 22.26
N GLU A 231 37.85 -0.17 22.75
CA GLU A 231 37.79 -1.36 21.90
C GLU A 231 36.32 -1.66 21.52
N SER A 232 35.97 -1.34 20.27
CA SER A 232 34.61 -1.52 19.73
C SER A 232 34.57 -2.66 18.71
N ILE A 233 33.44 -3.39 18.67
CA ILE A 233 33.27 -4.53 17.77
C ILE A 233 33.02 -4.00 16.36
N LEU A 234 33.77 -4.50 15.37
CA LEU A 234 33.57 -4.17 13.96
C LEU A 234 32.10 -4.40 13.55
N PRO A 235 31.46 -3.41 12.90
CA PRO A 235 30.10 -3.56 12.38
C PRO A 235 29.99 -4.75 11.42
N LYS A 236 28.80 -5.37 11.36
CA LYS A 236 28.57 -6.57 10.54
C LYS A 236 28.95 -6.32 9.07
N ASN A 237 29.63 -7.29 8.47
CA ASN A 237 30.07 -7.30 7.06
C ASN A 237 31.20 -6.33 6.70
N LEU A 238 31.88 -5.72 7.67
CA LEU A 238 33.06 -4.88 7.44
C LEU A 238 34.30 -5.52 8.07
N SER A 239 35.42 -5.43 7.37
CA SER A 239 36.65 -6.18 7.66
C SER A 239 37.75 -5.28 8.24
N SER A 240 37.65 -3.96 8.03
CA SER A 240 38.66 -2.96 8.41
C SER A 240 38.02 -1.63 8.83
N SER A 241 38.69 -0.89 9.71
CA SER A 241 38.29 0.47 10.12
C SER A 241 38.28 1.46 8.93
N GLU A 242 39.17 1.28 7.94
CA GLU A 242 39.15 2.09 6.72
C GLU A 242 37.88 1.86 5.90
N GLU A 243 37.38 0.62 5.85
CA GLU A 243 36.10 0.30 5.19
C GLU A 243 34.93 0.94 5.92
N VAL A 244 34.98 1.02 7.26
CA VAL A 244 33.96 1.71 8.08
C VAL A 244 33.90 3.20 7.72
N ARG A 245 35.05 3.88 7.67
CA ARG A 245 35.12 5.30 7.28
C ARG A 245 34.65 5.53 5.85
N HIS A 246 35.02 4.63 4.93
CA HIS A 246 34.57 4.69 3.53
C HIS A 246 33.05 4.48 3.41
N ARG A 247 32.48 3.50 4.15
CA ARG A 247 31.04 3.22 4.16
C ARG A 247 30.27 4.40 4.74
N LEU A 248 30.70 4.96 5.88
CA LEU A 248 30.07 6.15 6.47
C LEU A 248 30.07 7.31 5.48
N LYS A 249 31.22 7.62 4.88
CA LYS A 249 31.33 8.68 3.88
C LYS A 249 30.40 8.44 2.68
N THR A 250 30.33 7.19 2.19
CA THR A 250 29.46 6.83 1.07
C THR A 250 27.98 7.02 1.42
N LEU A 251 27.56 6.61 2.62
CA LEU A 251 26.18 6.77 3.11
C LEU A 251 25.81 8.24 3.31
N GLU A 252 26.71 9.07 3.81
CA GLU A 252 26.49 10.51 3.95
C GLU A 252 26.35 11.21 2.60
N GLU A 253 27.22 10.90 1.63
CA GLU A 253 27.20 11.52 0.31
C GLU A 253 26.01 11.08 -0.54
N ARG A 254 25.55 9.85 -0.31
CA ARG A 254 24.33 9.28 -0.87
C ARG A 254 23.17 9.33 0.12
N ALA A 255 23.16 10.22 1.10
CA ALA A 255 22.12 10.18 2.14
C ALA A 255 20.71 10.19 1.55
N TYR A 256 19.86 9.24 1.97
CA TYR A 256 18.44 9.24 1.62
C TYR A 256 17.78 10.46 2.25
N THR A 257 16.90 11.12 1.51
CA THR A 257 15.88 11.97 2.15
C THR A 257 14.59 11.18 2.26
N ILE A 258 13.73 11.55 3.20
CA ILE A 258 12.39 10.96 3.34
C ILE A 258 11.57 11.07 2.04
N ASN A 259 11.92 12.01 1.15
CA ASN A 259 11.26 12.23 -0.13
C ASN A 259 11.97 11.56 -1.31
N ASP A 260 13.04 10.78 -1.08
CA ASP A 260 13.73 10.07 -2.15
C ASP A 260 12.95 8.83 -2.58
N TYR A 261 13.02 8.55 -3.88
CA TYR A 261 12.57 7.30 -4.45
C TYR A 261 13.73 6.33 -4.57
N VAL A 262 13.48 5.08 -4.18
CA VAL A 262 14.46 3.99 -4.11
C VAL A 262 13.93 2.80 -4.90
N GLY A 263 14.82 1.97 -5.44
CA GLY A 263 14.43 0.73 -6.10
C GLY A 263 13.78 -0.25 -5.12
N LYS A 264 12.56 -0.70 -5.40
CA LYS A 264 11.79 -1.60 -4.52
C LYS A 264 11.80 -3.07 -4.95
N SER A 265 12.04 -3.32 -6.22
CA SER A 265 12.12 -4.67 -6.78
C SER A 265 13.15 -4.74 -7.91
N GLY A 266 13.42 -5.96 -8.39
CA GLY A 266 14.23 -6.21 -9.60
C GLY A 266 15.65 -5.65 -9.54
N VAL A 267 16.20 -5.37 -10.71
CA VAL A 267 17.50 -4.72 -10.93
C VAL A 267 17.58 -3.37 -10.21
N GLU A 268 16.50 -2.59 -10.19
CA GLU A 268 16.44 -1.29 -9.52
C GLU A 268 16.74 -1.40 -8.02
N SER A 269 16.24 -2.42 -7.34
CA SER A 269 16.49 -2.64 -5.91
C SER A 269 17.87 -3.22 -5.63
N VAL A 270 18.28 -4.25 -6.39
CA VAL A 270 19.56 -4.94 -6.18
C VAL A 270 20.75 -4.00 -6.43
N TYR A 271 20.66 -3.17 -7.46
CA TYR A 271 21.72 -2.23 -7.83
C TYR A 271 21.40 -0.78 -7.41
N ASP A 272 20.53 -0.56 -6.42
CA ASP A 272 20.16 0.80 -5.98
C ASP A 272 21.40 1.63 -5.61
N GLU A 273 22.35 1.03 -4.89
CA GLU A 273 23.59 1.69 -4.50
C GLU A 273 24.46 2.09 -5.71
N ASN A 274 24.53 1.26 -6.76
CA ASN A 274 25.31 1.55 -7.96
C ASN A 274 24.62 2.57 -8.88
N LEU A 275 23.31 2.41 -9.04
CA LEU A 275 22.47 3.27 -9.87
C LEU A 275 22.34 4.66 -9.27
N ARG A 276 22.51 4.83 -7.96
CA ARG A 276 22.37 6.14 -7.32
C ARG A 276 23.61 7.01 -7.53
N GLY A 277 23.36 8.23 -8.02
CA GLY A 277 24.39 9.26 -8.15
C GLY A 277 24.76 9.92 -6.82
N PHE A 278 25.90 10.58 -6.80
CA PHE A 278 26.34 11.38 -5.66
C PHE A 278 25.78 12.79 -5.76
N ARG A 279 25.09 13.23 -4.72
CA ARG A 279 24.45 14.54 -4.70
C ARG A 279 25.47 15.67 -4.85
N GLY A 280 25.13 16.61 -5.72
CA GLY A 280 25.84 17.87 -5.85
C GLY A 280 25.61 18.72 -4.61
N LYS A 281 26.60 19.52 -4.26
CA LYS A 281 26.51 20.47 -3.15
C LYS A 281 27.09 21.77 -3.67
N LYS A 282 26.28 22.80 -3.87
CA LYS A 282 26.78 24.13 -4.23
C LYS A 282 26.73 25.03 -3.01
N THR A 283 27.89 25.54 -2.61
CA THR A 283 28.02 26.51 -1.53
C THR A 283 28.28 27.88 -2.11
N PHE A 284 27.48 28.88 -1.75
CA PHE A 284 27.64 30.24 -2.26
C PHE A 284 27.48 31.26 -1.15
N TYR A 285 28.12 32.41 -1.38
CA TYR A 285 27.88 33.62 -0.61
C TYR A 285 26.68 34.36 -1.19
N SER A 286 25.69 34.64 -0.35
CA SER A 286 24.57 35.51 -0.68
C SER A 286 24.67 36.83 0.08
N ASP A 287 24.37 37.94 -0.60
CA ASP A 287 24.19 39.24 0.05
C ASP A 287 22.92 39.22 0.96
N ALA A 288 22.76 40.22 1.81
CA ALA A 288 21.55 40.42 2.64
C ALA A 288 20.25 40.56 1.81
N ARG A 289 20.38 40.80 0.50
CA ARG A 289 19.28 40.84 -0.48
C ARG A 289 19.02 39.50 -1.18
N GLY A 290 19.76 38.45 -0.83
CA GLY A 290 19.61 37.10 -1.41
C GLY A 290 20.31 36.89 -2.76
N THR A 291 20.91 37.93 -3.34
CA THR A 291 21.64 37.84 -4.61
C THR A 291 22.90 36.99 -4.46
N PHE A 292 23.11 36.06 -5.41
CA PHE A 292 24.32 35.25 -5.51
C PHE A 292 25.53 36.16 -5.77
N LEU A 293 26.52 36.15 -4.88
CA LEU A 293 27.76 36.90 -5.04
C LEU A 293 28.85 36.04 -5.67
N ARG A 294 29.11 34.88 -5.06
CA ARG A 294 30.21 34.00 -5.46
C ARG A 294 30.04 32.58 -4.92
N GLU A 295 30.42 31.61 -5.74
CA GLU A 295 30.55 30.22 -5.34
C GLU A 295 31.82 29.99 -4.49
N LEU A 296 31.68 29.18 -3.43
CA LEU A 296 32.73 28.88 -2.45
C LEU A 296 33.43 27.55 -2.75
N PRO A 297 34.72 27.41 -2.38
CA PRO A 297 35.41 26.13 -2.46
C PRO A 297 34.73 25.10 -1.55
N GLY A 298 34.60 23.87 -2.06
CA GLY A 298 33.77 22.81 -1.46
C GLY A 298 32.41 22.64 -2.16
N SER A 299 32.12 23.44 -3.19
CA SER A 299 31.11 23.11 -4.17
C SER A 299 31.51 21.89 -5.00
N ARG A 300 30.55 21.00 -5.27
CA ARG A 300 30.70 19.85 -6.17
C ARG A 300 29.45 19.72 -7.02
N ASP A 301 29.63 19.49 -8.31
CA ASP A 301 28.53 19.12 -9.19
C ASP A 301 28.02 17.71 -8.87
N PRO A 302 26.74 17.43 -9.12
CA PRO A 302 26.20 16.09 -8.95
C PRO A 302 26.87 15.10 -9.89
N ILE A 303 27.31 13.97 -9.36
CA ILE A 303 27.90 12.88 -10.16
C ILE A 303 26.78 11.89 -10.48
N PRO A 304 26.50 11.58 -11.76
CA PRO A 304 25.49 10.62 -12.12
C PRO A 304 25.85 9.21 -11.61
N GLY A 305 24.83 8.41 -11.34
CA GLY A 305 25.03 7.01 -10.96
C GLY A 305 25.63 6.17 -12.09
N GLN A 306 26.10 4.97 -11.74
CA GLN A 306 26.76 4.08 -12.69
C GLN A 306 25.77 3.52 -13.71
N ARG A 307 26.12 3.57 -14.99
CA ARG A 307 25.37 2.91 -16.06
C ARG A 307 25.49 1.40 -15.88
N LEU A 308 24.35 0.70 -15.99
CA LEU A 308 24.29 -0.75 -15.89
C LEU A 308 23.87 -1.35 -17.23
N VAL A 309 24.65 -2.31 -17.73
CA VAL A 309 24.37 -3.07 -18.95
C VAL A 309 24.02 -4.50 -18.53
N LEU A 310 22.83 -4.94 -18.87
CA LEU A 310 22.32 -6.29 -18.61
C LEU A 310 22.76 -7.25 -19.70
N THR A 311 22.70 -8.54 -19.41
CA THR A 311 22.91 -9.61 -20.40
C THR A 311 21.66 -9.92 -21.22
N ILE A 312 20.51 -9.39 -20.79
CA ILE A 312 19.20 -9.62 -21.41
C ILE A 312 19.13 -8.92 -22.75
N SER A 313 18.50 -9.59 -23.72
CA SER A 313 18.06 -9.02 -24.99
C SER A 313 16.56 -8.69 -24.90
N SER A 314 16.21 -7.45 -25.22
CA SER A 314 14.86 -6.89 -25.18
C SER A 314 13.97 -7.60 -26.19
N GLU A 315 14.50 -7.93 -27.37
CA GLU A 315 13.78 -8.68 -28.41
C GLU A 315 13.42 -10.09 -27.92
N LEU A 316 14.38 -10.82 -27.35
CA LEU A 316 14.12 -12.17 -26.80
C LEU A 316 13.20 -12.12 -25.58
N GLN A 317 13.33 -11.08 -24.75
CA GLN A 317 12.47 -10.85 -23.60
C GLN A 317 11.02 -10.64 -24.02
N GLU A 318 10.77 -9.74 -24.98
CA GLU A 318 9.44 -9.46 -25.50
C GLU A 318 8.83 -10.70 -26.15
N TYR A 319 9.59 -11.41 -26.97
CA TYR A 319 9.14 -12.67 -27.56
C TYR A 319 8.80 -13.74 -26.51
N ALA A 320 9.59 -13.87 -25.44
CA ALA A 320 9.29 -14.81 -24.35
C ALA A 320 8.01 -14.42 -23.58
N GLU A 321 7.76 -13.13 -23.39
CA GLU A 321 6.52 -12.62 -22.79
C GLU A 321 5.30 -12.87 -23.69
N GLU A 322 5.42 -12.66 -25.00
CA GLU A 322 4.38 -13.01 -25.97
C GLU A 322 4.05 -14.50 -25.98
N LEU A 323 5.07 -15.36 -25.93
CA LEU A 323 4.89 -16.81 -25.82
C LEU A 323 4.15 -17.21 -24.54
N LEU A 324 4.42 -16.53 -23.41
CA LEU A 324 3.69 -16.77 -22.16
C LEU A 324 2.21 -16.38 -22.29
N ALA A 325 1.94 -15.22 -22.88
CA ALA A 325 0.57 -14.75 -23.10
C ALA A 325 -0.20 -15.69 -24.05
N HIS A 326 0.41 -16.13 -25.15
CA HIS A 326 -0.20 -17.06 -26.10
C HIS A 326 -0.59 -18.41 -25.46
N ASN A 327 0.27 -18.92 -24.56
CA ASN A 327 0.10 -20.23 -23.96
C ASN A 327 -0.96 -20.28 -22.83
N GLU A 328 -1.53 -19.16 -22.40
CA GLU A 328 -2.55 -19.14 -21.32
C GLU A 328 -3.78 -19.98 -21.68
N LYS A 329 -4.41 -19.73 -22.83
CA LYS A 329 -5.60 -20.48 -23.30
C LYS A 329 -5.30 -21.97 -23.53
N ILE A 330 -4.07 -22.27 -23.93
CA ILE A 330 -3.63 -23.65 -24.20
C ILE A 330 -3.58 -24.49 -22.91
N ARG A 331 -3.39 -23.86 -21.74
CA ARG A 331 -3.27 -24.55 -20.44
C ARG A 331 -4.62 -24.92 -19.83
N GLU A 332 -5.72 -24.31 -20.26
CA GLU A 332 -7.05 -24.59 -19.72
C GLU A 332 -7.41 -26.08 -19.90
N GLY A 333 -7.64 -26.77 -18.79
CA GLY A 333 -8.05 -28.19 -18.77
C GLY A 333 -6.95 -29.21 -19.09
N LYS A 334 -5.66 -28.85 -19.15
CA LYS A 334 -4.56 -29.79 -19.49
C LYS A 334 -3.69 -30.24 -18.32
N SER A 335 -3.80 -29.61 -17.16
CA SER A 335 -3.14 -30.11 -15.95
C SER A 335 -3.85 -31.41 -15.53
N ILE A 336 -3.11 -32.46 -15.17
CA ILE A 336 -3.68 -33.79 -14.85
C ILE A 336 -3.35 -34.15 -13.39
N TYR A 337 -4.35 -34.60 -12.62
CA TYR A 337 -4.19 -35.22 -11.31
C TYR A 337 -4.74 -36.65 -11.32
N TYR A 338 -4.16 -37.51 -10.48
CA TYR A 338 -4.59 -38.91 -10.35
C TYR A 338 -5.61 -39.02 -9.21
N ASP A 339 -6.87 -39.27 -9.56
CA ASP A 339 -7.92 -39.52 -8.59
C ASP A 339 -7.75 -40.92 -7.99
N VAL A 340 -7.36 -40.98 -6.71
CA VAL A 340 -7.09 -42.23 -6.00
C VAL A 340 -8.35 -43.07 -5.83
N PHE A 341 -9.53 -42.46 -5.79
CA PHE A 341 -10.81 -43.14 -5.56
C PHE A 341 -11.41 -43.70 -6.85
N GLU A 342 -11.28 -42.97 -7.95
CA GLU A 342 -11.77 -43.41 -9.26
C GLU A 342 -10.71 -44.14 -10.09
N GLY A 343 -9.45 -44.17 -9.64
CA GLY A 343 -8.34 -44.81 -10.35
C GLY A 343 -8.06 -44.21 -11.73
N THR A 344 -8.45 -42.95 -11.95
CA THR A 344 -8.34 -42.28 -13.26
C THR A 344 -7.55 -40.99 -13.18
N HIS A 345 -6.85 -40.70 -14.27
CA HIS A 345 -6.26 -39.39 -14.50
C HIS A 345 -7.36 -38.40 -14.91
N LYS A 346 -7.63 -37.42 -14.06
CA LYS A 346 -8.58 -36.34 -14.32
C LYS A 346 -7.85 -35.05 -14.61
N ASN A 347 -8.48 -34.19 -15.39
CA ASN A 347 -8.03 -32.82 -15.52
C ASN A 347 -8.11 -32.17 -14.13
N LEU A 348 -7.04 -31.48 -13.74
CA LEU A 348 -6.99 -30.62 -12.57
C LEU A 348 -7.97 -29.49 -12.81
N ASP A 349 -9.07 -29.51 -12.06
CA ASP A 349 -10.00 -28.40 -11.90
C ASP A 349 -9.35 -27.27 -11.08
N GLN A 350 -8.17 -26.80 -11.50
CA GLN A 350 -7.51 -25.62 -10.91
C GLN A 350 -7.61 -24.44 -11.89
N PRO A 351 -8.80 -23.85 -12.07
CA PRO A 351 -9.04 -22.79 -13.06
C PRO A 351 -8.29 -21.48 -12.78
N TRP A 352 -7.67 -21.35 -11.60
CA TRP A 352 -7.12 -20.09 -11.10
C TRP A 352 -5.63 -19.87 -11.42
N ILE A 353 -4.88 -20.88 -11.89
CA ILE A 353 -3.46 -20.70 -12.25
C ILE A 353 -3.34 -20.34 -13.74
N LYS A 354 -3.36 -19.04 -14.06
CA LYS A 354 -3.20 -18.54 -15.45
C LYS A 354 -1.93 -17.71 -15.69
N GLY A 355 -0.98 -17.71 -14.75
CA GLY A 355 0.34 -17.08 -14.90
C GLY A 355 1.45 -18.06 -15.35
N GLY A 356 2.62 -17.54 -15.72
CA GLY A 356 3.78 -18.36 -16.12
C GLY A 356 5.09 -17.58 -16.11
N ALA A 357 6.21 -18.31 -16.24
CA ALA A 357 7.54 -17.72 -16.39
C ALA A 357 8.36 -18.52 -17.43
N ILE A 358 9.28 -17.85 -18.13
CA ILE A 358 10.22 -18.42 -19.10
C ILE A 358 11.61 -17.85 -18.80
N ILE A 359 12.63 -18.71 -18.86
CA ILE A 359 14.04 -18.32 -18.76
C ILE A 359 14.78 -18.83 -19.98
N ALA A 360 15.48 -17.95 -20.69
CA ALA A 360 16.44 -18.30 -21.72
C ALA A 360 17.83 -17.85 -21.26
N MET A 361 18.79 -18.77 -21.25
CA MET A 361 20.18 -18.50 -20.84
C MET A 361 21.15 -19.12 -21.83
N ASP A 362 22.31 -18.50 -22.00
CA ASP A 362 23.44 -19.10 -22.72
C ASP A 362 24.13 -20.13 -21.81
N PRO A 363 24.17 -21.42 -22.20
CA PRO A 363 24.74 -22.47 -21.37
C PRO A 363 26.27 -22.37 -21.24
N ASN A 364 26.97 -21.66 -22.13
CA ASN A 364 28.43 -21.61 -22.14
C ASN A 364 29.00 -20.67 -21.06
N ASN A 365 28.30 -19.56 -20.79
CA ASN A 365 28.76 -18.51 -19.87
C ASN A 365 27.77 -18.21 -18.73
N GLY A 366 26.56 -18.78 -18.78
CA GLY A 366 25.51 -18.56 -17.79
C GLY A 366 24.78 -17.22 -17.90
N GLU A 367 25.01 -16.46 -18.98
CA GLU A 367 24.31 -15.19 -19.23
C GLU A 367 22.81 -15.42 -19.42
N ILE A 368 21.99 -14.60 -18.77
CA ILE A 368 20.54 -14.65 -18.93
C ILE A 368 20.17 -13.75 -20.10
N LEU A 369 19.60 -14.34 -21.15
CA LEU A 369 19.19 -13.65 -22.37
C LEU A 369 17.73 -13.17 -22.30
N ALA A 370 16.87 -13.91 -21.62
CA ALA A 370 15.50 -13.52 -21.31
C ALA A 370 15.05 -14.13 -19.97
N LEU A 371 14.30 -13.35 -19.20
CA LEU A 371 13.74 -13.70 -17.91
C LEU A 371 12.30 -13.17 -17.84
N ALA A 372 11.40 -13.83 -18.55
CA ALA A 372 10.02 -13.39 -18.74
C ALA A 372 9.08 -13.97 -17.69
N SER A 373 8.09 -13.17 -17.31
CA SER A 373 7.01 -13.54 -16.39
C SER A 373 5.72 -12.91 -16.92
N PHE A 374 4.62 -13.64 -16.75
CA PHE A 374 3.29 -13.17 -17.14
C PHE A 374 2.29 -13.42 -15.99
N PRO A 375 1.45 -12.43 -15.68
CA PRO A 375 1.30 -11.14 -16.39
C PRO A 375 2.28 -10.05 -15.95
N ARG A 376 2.35 -8.97 -16.73
CA ARG A 376 3.33 -7.87 -16.60
C ARG A 376 2.70 -6.59 -16.06
N TYR A 377 3.44 -5.78 -15.30
CA TYR A 377 2.99 -4.45 -14.86
C TYR A 377 3.76 -3.34 -15.58
N ASP A 378 3.27 -2.10 -15.52
CA ASP A 378 4.05 -0.95 -15.99
C ASP A 378 4.78 -0.29 -14.80
N PRO A 379 6.13 -0.30 -14.75
CA PRO A 379 6.90 0.38 -13.72
C PRO A 379 6.74 1.91 -13.76
N ASN A 380 6.27 2.50 -14.87
CA ASN A 380 5.95 3.94 -14.95
C ASN A 380 4.74 4.32 -14.08
N ASP A 381 3.83 3.39 -13.77
CA ASP A 381 2.69 3.65 -12.87
C ASP A 381 3.14 3.89 -11.41
N PHE A 382 4.32 3.41 -11.03
CA PHE A 382 4.91 3.64 -9.70
C PHE A 382 5.65 4.97 -9.58
N ILE A 383 5.87 5.66 -10.70
CA ILE A 383 6.52 6.97 -10.72
C ILE A 383 5.44 8.05 -10.51
N PRO A 384 5.60 8.94 -9.51
CA PRO A 384 4.60 9.96 -9.19
C PRO A 384 4.37 10.91 -10.37
N THR A 385 3.22 11.56 -10.41
CA THR A 385 2.86 12.54 -11.43
C THR A 385 2.14 13.71 -10.78
N GLY A 386 2.35 14.92 -11.30
CA GLY A 386 1.71 16.13 -10.81
C GLY A 386 0.28 16.34 -11.32
N ASP A 387 -0.11 15.67 -12.41
CA ASP A 387 -1.48 15.69 -12.90
C ASP A 387 -2.39 14.83 -12.02
N ILE A 388 -3.47 15.42 -11.49
CA ILE A 388 -4.41 14.77 -10.58
C ILE A 388 -5.11 13.58 -11.26
N ILE A 389 -5.45 13.70 -12.55
CA ILE A 389 -6.16 12.66 -13.29
C ILE A 389 -5.24 11.47 -13.53
N ASP A 390 -4.04 11.72 -14.07
CA ASP A 390 -3.01 10.70 -14.28
C ASP A 390 -2.59 10.06 -12.95
N ALA A 391 -2.46 10.84 -11.87
CA ALA A 391 -2.13 10.32 -10.54
C ALA A 391 -3.19 9.36 -10.00
N LYS A 392 -4.48 9.68 -10.20
CA LYS A 392 -5.60 8.79 -9.82
C LYS A 392 -5.55 7.50 -10.63
N LYS A 393 -5.30 7.59 -11.93
CA LYS A 393 -5.17 6.42 -12.83
C LYS A 393 -3.99 5.53 -12.44
N LYS A 394 -2.79 6.10 -12.33
CA LYS A 394 -1.56 5.39 -11.90
C LYS A 394 -1.75 4.72 -10.55
N ARG A 395 -2.38 5.40 -9.59
CA ARG A 395 -2.67 4.83 -8.28
C ARG A 395 -3.64 3.66 -8.36
N SER A 396 -4.69 3.75 -9.17
CA SER A 396 -5.60 2.64 -9.45
C SER A 396 -4.87 1.47 -10.11
N ASN A 397 -4.03 1.74 -11.11
CA ASN A 397 -3.16 0.74 -11.74
C ASN A 397 -2.23 0.07 -10.73
N VAL A 398 -1.57 0.83 -9.85
CA VAL A 398 -0.71 0.26 -8.78
C VAL A 398 -1.52 -0.64 -7.85
N TYR A 399 -2.74 -0.25 -7.48
CA TYR A 399 -3.63 -1.09 -6.68
C TYR A 399 -4.05 -2.37 -7.40
N ARG A 400 -4.23 -2.31 -8.72
CA ARG A 400 -4.43 -3.47 -9.61
C ARG A 400 -3.19 -4.36 -9.68
N TRP A 401 -2.02 -3.80 -9.98
CA TRP A 401 -0.74 -4.49 -10.10
C TRP A 401 -0.32 -5.23 -8.83
N LEU A 402 -0.60 -4.63 -7.67
CA LEU A 402 -0.33 -5.21 -6.36
C LEU A 402 -1.47 -6.09 -5.83
N GLU A 403 -2.58 -6.21 -6.56
CA GLU A 403 -3.80 -6.92 -6.16
C GLU A 403 -4.24 -6.54 -4.74
N SER A 404 -4.21 -5.24 -4.45
CA SER A 404 -4.55 -4.72 -3.13
C SER A 404 -6.01 -5.01 -2.78
N GLU A 405 -6.32 -5.12 -1.48
CA GLU A 405 -7.69 -5.35 -1.01
C GLU A 405 -8.67 -4.29 -1.55
N ARG A 406 -8.19 -3.06 -1.75
CA ARG A 406 -8.97 -1.97 -2.37
C ARG A 406 -9.35 -2.24 -3.83
N HIS A 407 -8.43 -2.74 -4.64
CA HIS A 407 -8.75 -3.07 -6.03
C HIS A 407 -9.74 -4.24 -6.09
N ILE A 408 -9.53 -5.25 -5.25
CA ILE A 408 -10.43 -6.41 -5.17
C ILE A 408 -11.84 -5.97 -4.74
N SER A 409 -11.94 -5.05 -3.78
CA SER A 409 -13.24 -4.51 -3.36
C SER A 409 -13.93 -3.72 -4.47
N GLU A 410 -13.18 -2.89 -5.21
CA GLU A 410 -13.69 -2.15 -6.38
C GLU A 410 -14.20 -3.09 -7.48
N VAL A 411 -13.50 -4.19 -7.78
CA VAL A 411 -13.92 -5.20 -8.77
C VAL A 411 -15.13 -6.00 -8.29
N TRP A 412 -15.11 -6.49 -7.05
CA TRP A 412 -16.22 -7.25 -6.46
C TRP A 412 -17.53 -6.44 -6.42
N ASN A 413 -17.42 -5.15 -6.09
CA ASN A 413 -18.52 -4.21 -6.06
C ASN A 413 -18.92 -3.70 -7.46
N ARG A 414 -18.27 -4.18 -8.54
CA ARG A 414 -18.44 -3.73 -9.93
C ARG A 414 -18.27 -2.22 -10.16
N LYS A 415 -17.46 -1.56 -9.32
CA LYS A 415 -17.05 -0.16 -9.53
C LYS A 415 -15.98 -0.04 -10.60
N SER A 416 -15.25 -1.13 -10.84
CA SER A 416 -14.23 -1.24 -11.88
C SER A 416 -14.30 -2.62 -12.51
N PRO A 417 -14.14 -2.75 -13.84
CA PRO A 417 -14.09 -4.04 -14.48
C PRO A 417 -12.84 -4.81 -14.04
N LEU A 418 -12.90 -6.14 -14.13
CA LEU A 418 -11.72 -6.97 -14.02
C LEU A 418 -10.91 -6.83 -15.31
N GLU A 419 -9.79 -6.12 -15.23
CA GLU A 419 -8.90 -5.91 -16.38
C GLU A 419 -7.67 -6.81 -16.28
N ARG A 420 -7.38 -7.53 -17.37
CA ARG A 420 -6.17 -8.35 -17.49
C ARG A 420 -5.62 -8.35 -18.90
N GLU A 421 -4.30 -8.53 -19.03
CA GLU A 421 -3.70 -8.84 -20.32
C GLU A 421 -4.17 -10.23 -20.76
N ALA A 422 -4.65 -10.34 -22.00
CA ALA A 422 -4.97 -11.62 -22.62
C ALA A 422 -4.48 -11.62 -24.07
N PHE A 423 -3.94 -12.75 -24.51
CA PHE A 423 -3.53 -12.88 -25.90
C PHE A 423 -4.75 -13.14 -26.80
N ASN A 424 -4.96 -12.23 -27.75
CA ASN A 424 -5.97 -12.41 -28.79
C ASN A 424 -5.40 -13.25 -29.93
N VAL A 425 -5.71 -14.55 -29.93
CA VAL A 425 -5.23 -15.53 -30.92
C VAL A 425 -5.53 -15.10 -32.36
N THR A 426 -6.67 -14.44 -32.59
CA THR A 426 -7.10 -14.01 -33.93
C THR A 426 -6.29 -12.82 -34.45
N LYS A 427 -5.95 -11.87 -33.57
CA LYS A 427 -5.19 -10.67 -33.94
C LYS A 427 -3.68 -10.85 -33.79
N GLY A 428 -3.23 -11.84 -33.04
CA GLY A 428 -1.82 -12.04 -32.71
C GLY A 428 -1.25 -11.00 -31.77
N VAL A 429 -2.10 -10.27 -31.03
CA VAL A 429 -1.69 -9.14 -30.16
C VAL A 429 -2.21 -9.36 -28.74
N ILE A 430 -1.45 -8.89 -27.75
CA ILE A 430 -1.86 -8.81 -26.35
C ILE A 430 -2.81 -7.62 -26.20
N GLU A 431 -4.05 -7.88 -25.78
CA GLU A 431 -5.06 -6.85 -25.53
C GLU A 431 -5.43 -6.84 -24.03
N GLU A 432 -5.93 -5.71 -23.54
CA GLU A 432 -6.57 -5.67 -22.23
C GLU A 432 -7.99 -6.23 -22.35
N GLU A 433 -8.19 -7.45 -21.85
CA GLU A 433 -9.52 -8.04 -21.68
C GLU A 433 -10.20 -7.37 -20.48
N ARG A 434 -11.42 -6.87 -20.71
CA ARG A 434 -12.29 -6.31 -19.67
C ARG A 434 -13.43 -7.27 -19.41
N LEU A 435 -13.51 -7.75 -18.17
CA LEU A 435 -14.55 -8.66 -17.71
C LEU A 435 -15.38 -7.98 -16.64
N ASP A 436 -16.66 -7.78 -16.92
CA ASP A 436 -17.60 -7.37 -15.89
C ASP A 436 -17.90 -8.58 -15.00
N LEU A 437 -17.61 -8.46 -13.70
CA LEU A 437 -17.74 -9.55 -12.75
C LEU A 437 -19.20 -9.77 -12.36
N SER A 438 -20.01 -10.27 -13.31
CA SER A 438 -21.36 -10.77 -13.04
C SER A 438 -21.33 -11.96 -12.07
N TRP A 439 -22.46 -12.28 -11.41
CA TRP A 439 -22.50 -13.45 -10.54
C TRP A 439 -22.19 -14.74 -11.34
N GLY A 440 -22.79 -14.90 -12.51
CA GLY A 440 -22.47 -16.01 -13.41
C GLY A 440 -21.00 -16.02 -13.84
N SER A 441 -20.43 -14.87 -14.21
CA SER A 441 -19.02 -14.79 -14.60
C SER A 441 -18.05 -15.10 -13.45
N TYR A 442 -18.39 -14.67 -12.23
CA TYR A 442 -17.62 -14.96 -11.02
C TYR A 442 -17.60 -16.46 -10.75
N ILE A 443 -18.78 -17.10 -10.74
CA ILE A 443 -18.91 -18.55 -10.58
C ILE A 443 -18.14 -19.29 -11.69
N ALA A 444 -18.20 -18.80 -12.93
CA ALA A 444 -17.46 -19.39 -14.04
C ALA A 444 -15.94 -19.29 -13.90
N GLN A 445 -15.43 -18.25 -13.23
CA GLN A 445 -14.00 -18.08 -12.96
C GLN A 445 -13.50 -19.01 -11.85
N ILE A 446 -14.33 -19.28 -10.83
CA ILE A 446 -13.93 -20.11 -9.69
C ILE A 446 -14.25 -21.60 -9.87
N LEU A 447 -15.22 -21.95 -10.73
CA LEU A 447 -15.70 -23.31 -10.95
C LEU A 447 -15.80 -23.67 -12.44
N PRO A 448 -15.25 -24.83 -12.87
CA PRO A 448 -15.34 -25.26 -14.27
C PRO A 448 -16.78 -25.62 -14.65
N GLU A 449 -17.10 -25.52 -15.93
CA GLU A 449 -18.46 -25.74 -16.47
C GLU A 449 -19.04 -27.12 -16.14
N LYS A 450 -18.18 -28.15 -16.02
CA LYS A 450 -18.61 -29.51 -15.71
C LYS A 450 -18.89 -29.75 -14.22
N ASN A 451 -18.56 -28.80 -13.35
CA ASN A 451 -18.72 -28.95 -11.91
C ASN A 451 -20.21 -28.97 -11.51
N LYS A 452 -20.60 -29.94 -10.68
CA LYS A 452 -21.99 -30.10 -10.22
C LYS A 452 -22.45 -29.01 -9.26
N ALA A 453 -21.54 -28.46 -8.46
CA ALA A 453 -21.82 -27.32 -7.56
C ALA A 453 -22.24 -26.08 -8.37
N ARG A 454 -21.55 -25.82 -9.48
CA ARG A 454 -21.90 -24.73 -10.41
C ARG A 454 -23.31 -24.91 -10.98
N LYS A 455 -23.62 -26.10 -11.50
CA LYS A 455 -24.97 -26.42 -12.02
C LYS A 455 -26.05 -26.33 -10.95
N ALA A 456 -25.75 -26.68 -9.70
CA ALA A 456 -26.69 -26.55 -8.60
C ALA A 456 -27.02 -25.07 -8.31
N ILE A 457 -26.02 -24.19 -8.34
CA ILE A 457 -26.19 -22.74 -8.18
C ILE A 457 -26.96 -22.15 -9.36
N GLU A 458 -26.62 -22.51 -10.59
CA GLU A 458 -27.29 -22.02 -11.80
C GLU A 458 -28.76 -22.45 -11.88
N ASN A 459 -29.08 -23.69 -11.52
CA ASN A 459 -30.44 -24.23 -11.64
C ASN A 459 -31.35 -23.92 -10.44
N LYS A 460 -30.78 -23.81 -9.23
CA LYS A 460 -31.55 -23.68 -7.96
C LYS A 460 -31.23 -22.39 -7.19
N GLY A 461 -30.46 -21.48 -7.76
CA GLY A 461 -30.03 -20.23 -7.13
C GLY A 461 -31.12 -19.14 -7.14
N SER A 462 -32.10 -19.28 -6.26
CA SER A 462 -33.03 -18.20 -5.90
C SER A 462 -32.72 -17.64 -4.52
N LEU A 463 -33.13 -16.40 -4.27
CA LEU A 463 -32.95 -15.75 -2.97
C LEU A 463 -33.65 -16.54 -1.84
N ASN A 464 -34.86 -17.07 -2.11
CA ASN A 464 -35.57 -17.91 -1.15
C ASN A 464 -34.78 -19.18 -0.80
N ASN A 465 -34.25 -19.89 -1.81
CA ASN A 465 -33.46 -21.10 -1.59
C ASN A 465 -32.16 -20.81 -0.84
N ALA A 466 -31.48 -19.70 -1.18
CA ALA A 466 -30.26 -19.29 -0.50
C ALA A 466 -30.49 -19.03 1.00
N ILE A 467 -31.55 -18.28 1.33
CA ILE A 467 -31.85 -17.92 2.73
C ILE A 467 -32.40 -19.13 3.51
N ALA A 468 -33.27 -19.94 2.89
CA ALA A 468 -33.76 -21.17 3.48
C ALA A 468 -32.61 -22.14 3.81
N LEU A 469 -31.65 -22.30 2.89
CA LEU A 469 -30.46 -23.15 3.11
C LEU A 469 -29.62 -22.63 4.28
N GLN A 470 -29.38 -21.32 4.37
CA GLN A 470 -28.62 -20.70 5.46
C GLN A 470 -29.30 -20.91 6.82
N ARG A 471 -30.62 -20.68 6.90
CA ARG A 471 -31.41 -20.89 8.13
C ARG A 471 -31.42 -22.36 8.56
N ALA A 472 -31.64 -23.26 7.61
CA ALA A 472 -31.64 -24.71 7.86
C ALA A 472 -30.28 -25.18 8.36
N PHE A 473 -29.18 -24.68 7.78
CA PHE A 473 -27.84 -25.03 8.21
C PHE A 473 -27.49 -24.45 9.59
N LYS A 474 -27.90 -23.21 9.89
CA LYS A 474 -27.72 -22.60 11.21
C LYS A 474 -28.48 -23.39 12.29
N ALA A 475 -29.70 -23.84 11.99
CA ALA A 475 -30.47 -24.74 12.85
C ALA A 475 -29.78 -26.11 13.01
N LEU A 476 -29.17 -26.65 11.95
CA LEU A 476 -28.39 -27.89 12.01
C LEU A 476 -27.17 -27.76 12.93
N MET A 477 -26.42 -26.66 12.81
CA MET A 477 -25.25 -26.39 13.67
C MET A 477 -25.66 -26.25 15.14
N ALA A 478 -26.77 -25.54 15.41
CA ALA A 478 -27.33 -25.44 16.76
C ALA A 478 -27.81 -26.79 17.31
N LEU A 479 -28.36 -27.65 16.46
CA LEU A 479 -28.80 -29.00 16.84
C LEU A 479 -27.63 -29.95 17.13
N ALA A 480 -26.56 -29.84 16.34
CA ALA A 480 -25.34 -30.61 16.53
C ALA A 480 -24.54 -30.14 17.75
N ASP A 481 -24.66 -28.85 18.12
CA ASP A 481 -23.91 -28.16 19.17
C ASP A 481 -22.40 -28.47 19.04
N HIS A 482 -21.89 -28.15 17.85
CA HIS A 482 -20.51 -28.39 17.43
C HIS A 482 -20.01 -27.23 16.56
N ASP A 483 -18.79 -26.76 16.81
CA ASP A 483 -18.26 -25.56 16.13
C ASP A 483 -17.80 -25.82 14.69
N ASN A 484 -17.42 -27.06 14.35
CA ASN A 484 -16.89 -27.38 13.03
C ASN A 484 -17.98 -27.90 12.07
N ALA A 485 -18.34 -27.08 11.09
CA ALA A 485 -19.31 -27.38 10.05
C ALA A 485 -18.94 -28.60 9.18
N ILE A 486 -17.64 -28.86 8.97
CA ILE A 486 -17.15 -30.00 8.19
C ILE A 486 -17.55 -31.32 8.86
N ASP A 487 -17.38 -31.39 10.18
CA ASP A 487 -17.66 -32.58 10.96
C ASP A 487 -19.16 -32.87 11.02
N VAL A 488 -19.98 -31.82 11.20
CA VAL A 488 -21.44 -31.89 11.18
C VAL A 488 -21.95 -32.40 9.82
N MET A 489 -21.40 -31.89 8.71
CA MET A 489 -21.76 -32.34 7.36
C MET A 489 -21.32 -33.77 7.06
N ASN A 490 -20.11 -34.15 7.51
CA ASN A 490 -19.62 -35.52 7.37
C ASN A 490 -20.44 -36.52 8.19
N ALA A 491 -20.89 -36.14 9.38
CA ALA A 491 -21.79 -36.96 10.19
C ALA A 491 -23.16 -37.13 9.50
N LEU A 492 -23.74 -36.02 9.00
CA LEU A 492 -25.06 -36.02 8.35
C LEU A 492 -25.08 -36.85 7.04
N TYR A 493 -24.05 -36.72 6.21
CA TYR A 493 -23.92 -37.36 4.89
C TYR A 493 -22.80 -38.40 4.88
N SER A 494 -22.82 -39.35 5.84
CA SER A 494 -21.81 -40.41 6.00
C SER A 494 -22.09 -41.71 5.23
N GLY A 495 -23.25 -41.85 4.57
CA GLY A 495 -23.65 -43.06 3.83
C GLY A 495 -24.42 -42.79 2.54
N GLY A 496 -24.54 -43.78 1.64
CA GLY A 496 -25.33 -43.67 0.40
C GLY A 496 -24.61 -43.07 -0.82
N GLY A 497 -23.29 -43.23 -0.91
CA GLY A 497 -22.50 -42.78 -2.07
C GLY A 497 -21.97 -41.34 -1.98
N TYR A 498 -22.05 -40.72 -0.80
CA TYR A 498 -21.41 -39.43 -0.50
C TYR A 498 -19.97 -39.60 -0.01
N VAL A 499 -19.12 -38.61 -0.29
CA VAL A 499 -17.69 -38.60 0.07
C VAL A 499 -17.44 -37.52 1.11
N ALA A 500 -16.84 -37.92 2.24
CA ALA A 500 -16.48 -37.02 3.33
C ALA A 500 -15.38 -36.02 2.92
N TYR A 501 -15.43 -34.81 3.50
CA TYR A 501 -14.37 -33.82 3.34
C TYR A 501 -13.41 -33.91 4.54
N CYS A 502 -12.19 -34.38 4.32
CA CYS A 502 -11.18 -34.72 5.34
C CYS A 502 -11.53 -35.97 6.19
N ASP A 503 -10.55 -36.86 6.38
CA ASP A 503 -10.74 -38.18 7.04
C ASP A 503 -10.50 -38.19 8.57
N THR A 504 -10.13 -37.05 9.17
CA THR A 504 -9.57 -36.99 10.54
C THR A 504 -10.58 -36.54 11.61
N MET A 505 -11.79 -37.10 11.62
CA MET A 505 -12.75 -36.81 12.70
C MET A 505 -12.58 -37.84 13.84
N PRO A 506 -12.37 -37.42 15.11
CA PRO A 506 -12.34 -38.35 16.24
C PRO A 506 -13.65 -39.13 16.37
N SER A 507 -13.57 -40.43 16.63
CA SER A 507 -14.76 -41.31 16.73
C SER A 507 -15.73 -40.87 17.83
N SER A 508 -15.23 -40.28 18.93
CA SER A 508 -16.04 -39.77 20.05
C SER A 508 -16.99 -38.65 19.62
N ASP A 509 -16.49 -37.71 18.83
CA ASP A 509 -17.24 -36.53 18.40
C ASP A 509 -18.29 -36.93 17.37
N LYS A 510 -17.96 -37.93 16.54
CA LYS A 510 -18.88 -38.48 15.55
C LYS A 510 -20.07 -39.16 16.21
N GLU A 511 -19.81 -39.97 17.25
CA GLU A 511 -20.85 -40.62 18.03
C GLU A 511 -21.72 -39.61 18.79
N ALA A 512 -21.10 -38.56 19.35
CA ALA A 512 -21.83 -37.48 20.03
C ALA A 512 -22.80 -36.75 19.11
N ILE A 513 -22.36 -36.34 17.91
CA ILE A 513 -23.22 -35.67 16.92
C ILE A 513 -24.36 -36.60 16.47
N ILE A 514 -24.06 -37.86 16.16
CA ILE A 514 -25.07 -38.84 15.74
C ILE A 514 -26.10 -39.09 16.85
N SER A 515 -25.68 -39.13 18.12
CA SER A 515 -26.60 -39.30 19.26
C SER A 515 -27.60 -38.14 19.36
N ARG A 516 -27.13 -36.90 19.17
CA ARG A 516 -27.97 -35.68 19.18
C ARG A 516 -28.93 -35.62 18.00
N PHE A 517 -28.47 -36.05 16.83
CA PHE A 517 -29.31 -36.21 15.64
C PHE A 517 -30.42 -37.24 15.83
N ASN A 518 -30.12 -38.37 16.47
CA ASN A 518 -31.11 -39.39 16.77
C ASN A 518 -32.13 -38.92 17.82
N ALA A 519 -31.69 -38.17 18.85
CA ALA A 519 -32.56 -37.61 19.87
C ALA A 519 -33.57 -36.59 19.29
N ASN A 520 -33.18 -35.86 18.25
CA ASN A 520 -34.00 -34.81 17.63
C ASN A 520 -34.42 -35.15 16.18
N GLY A 521 -34.76 -36.41 15.93
CA GLY A 521 -35.04 -36.91 14.58
C GLY A 521 -36.18 -36.17 13.83
N GLY A 522 -37.15 -35.59 14.54
CA GLY A 522 -38.23 -34.79 13.93
C GLY A 522 -37.71 -33.49 13.29
N ALA A 523 -37.02 -32.66 14.07
CA ALA A 523 -36.41 -31.42 13.58
C ALA A 523 -35.37 -31.68 12.48
N LEU A 524 -34.60 -32.78 12.59
CA LEU A 524 -33.63 -33.16 11.57
C LEU A 524 -34.29 -33.52 10.23
N ARG A 525 -35.49 -34.11 10.23
CA ARG A 525 -36.25 -34.39 8.99
C ARG A 525 -36.68 -33.10 8.31
N GLU A 526 -37.16 -32.11 9.06
CA GLU A 526 -37.53 -30.79 8.51
C GLU A 526 -36.32 -30.07 7.90
N ILE A 527 -35.17 -30.10 8.59
CA ILE A 527 -33.91 -29.58 8.07
C ILE A 527 -33.49 -30.34 6.80
N ARG A 528 -33.57 -31.68 6.77
CA ARG A 528 -33.24 -32.44 5.56
C ARG A 528 -34.18 -32.15 4.39
N ASN A 529 -35.47 -31.96 4.65
CA ASN A 529 -36.44 -31.60 3.60
C ASN A 529 -36.08 -30.29 2.89
N THR A 530 -35.39 -29.37 3.58
CA THR A 530 -34.91 -28.10 2.99
C THR A 530 -33.52 -28.22 2.37
N LEU A 531 -32.59 -29.00 2.95
CA LEU A 531 -31.23 -29.17 2.42
C LEU A 531 -31.13 -30.13 1.22
N ASP A 532 -31.83 -31.27 1.26
CA ASP A 532 -31.69 -32.35 0.28
C ASP A 532 -32.08 -31.96 -1.16
N PRO A 533 -33.08 -31.10 -1.43
CA PRO A 533 -33.38 -30.65 -2.78
C PRO A 533 -32.16 -30.05 -3.48
N ILE A 534 -31.26 -29.37 -2.76
CA ILE A 534 -30.06 -28.73 -3.32
C ILE A 534 -28.87 -29.70 -3.27
N PHE A 535 -28.71 -30.45 -2.17
CA PHE A 535 -27.54 -31.29 -1.92
C PHE A 535 -27.58 -32.69 -2.54
N ARG A 536 -28.74 -33.20 -2.96
CA ARG A 536 -28.89 -34.57 -3.51
C ARG A 536 -27.96 -34.87 -4.69
N ASP A 537 -27.72 -33.86 -5.54
CA ASP A 537 -26.91 -34.02 -6.75
C ASP A 537 -25.39 -33.91 -6.47
N LEU A 538 -25.00 -33.49 -5.26
CA LEU A 538 -23.62 -33.22 -4.83
C LEU A 538 -23.05 -34.38 -4.03
N ARG A 539 -22.18 -35.18 -4.65
CA ARG A 539 -21.56 -36.35 -4.00
C ARG A 539 -20.56 -35.96 -2.90
N HIS A 540 -19.73 -34.94 -3.12
CA HIS A 540 -18.73 -34.53 -2.15
C HIS A 540 -19.34 -33.57 -1.11
N ASN A 541 -19.07 -33.83 0.17
CA ASN A 541 -19.50 -32.92 1.24
C ASN A 541 -18.81 -31.55 1.16
N TYR A 542 -17.62 -31.52 0.56
CA TYR A 542 -16.93 -30.29 0.18
C TYR A 542 -17.79 -29.38 -0.72
N ASP A 543 -18.37 -29.94 -1.78
CA ASP A 543 -19.20 -29.17 -2.74
C ASP A 543 -20.46 -28.62 -2.07
N LYS A 544 -21.04 -29.37 -1.11
CA LYS A 544 -22.22 -28.93 -0.34
C LYS A 544 -21.89 -27.69 0.51
N LEU A 545 -20.76 -27.74 1.23
CA LEU A 545 -20.27 -26.60 2.03
C LEU A 545 -19.91 -25.40 1.15
N LEU A 546 -19.32 -25.64 -0.03
CA LEU A 546 -19.01 -24.59 -0.99
C LEU A 546 -20.27 -23.89 -1.51
N VAL A 547 -21.32 -24.64 -1.87
CA VAL A 547 -22.60 -24.04 -2.29
C VAL A 547 -23.21 -23.20 -1.17
N LEU A 548 -23.16 -23.69 0.07
CA LEU A 548 -23.62 -22.94 1.24
C LEU A 548 -22.84 -21.63 1.42
N ASP A 549 -21.51 -21.69 1.43
CA ASP A 549 -20.65 -20.51 1.58
C ASP A 549 -20.84 -19.52 0.42
N LEU A 550 -21.10 -19.99 -0.81
CA LEU A 550 -21.39 -19.12 -1.96
C LEU A 550 -22.77 -18.45 -1.85
N PHE A 551 -23.78 -19.11 -1.30
CA PHE A 551 -25.05 -18.46 -1.00
C PHE A 551 -24.93 -17.47 0.15
N SER A 552 -24.22 -17.82 1.21
CA SER A 552 -23.87 -16.89 2.29
C SER A 552 -23.01 -15.73 1.82
N LEU A 553 -22.23 -15.88 0.75
CA LEU A 553 -21.50 -14.77 0.12
C LEU A 553 -22.43 -13.80 -0.60
N ALA A 554 -23.45 -14.31 -1.29
CA ALA A 554 -24.37 -13.50 -2.08
C ALA A 554 -25.40 -12.75 -1.20
N SER A 555 -25.99 -13.42 -0.20
CA SER A 555 -27.03 -12.86 0.67
C SER A 555 -26.83 -13.25 2.14
N SER A 556 -27.33 -12.40 3.04
CA SER A 556 -27.33 -12.62 4.50
C SER A 556 -28.73 -13.01 4.95
N GLU A 557 -28.86 -13.96 5.88
CA GLU A 557 -30.14 -14.39 6.43
C GLU A 557 -30.71 -13.45 7.51
N GLU A 558 -29.91 -12.51 8.02
CA GLU A 558 -30.23 -11.66 9.19
C GLU A 558 -31.27 -10.57 8.90
N PHE A 559 -31.36 -10.10 7.65
CA PHE A 559 -32.16 -8.93 7.26
C PHE A 559 -33.33 -9.27 6.34
N PHE A 560 -33.79 -10.52 6.31
CA PHE A 560 -34.89 -10.92 5.42
C PHE A 560 -36.04 -11.53 6.20
N SER A 561 -37.08 -10.76 6.46
CA SER A 561 -38.33 -11.24 7.03
C SER A 561 -39.04 -12.22 6.09
N HIS A 562 -39.98 -12.99 6.63
CA HIS A 562 -40.84 -13.86 5.82
C HIS A 562 -41.67 -13.04 4.82
N ASP A 563 -42.21 -11.91 5.26
CA ASP A 563 -42.99 -10.99 4.43
C ASP A 563 -42.18 -10.43 3.26
N LEU A 564 -40.90 -10.06 3.49
CA LEU A 564 -40.02 -9.63 2.41
C LEU A 564 -39.77 -10.78 1.41
N LEU A 565 -39.46 -11.98 1.91
CA LEU A 565 -39.18 -13.15 1.09
C LEU A 565 -40.36 -13.58 0.22
N ASP A 566 -41.59 -13.38 0.66
CA ASP A 566 -42.79 -13.69 -0.14
C ASP A 566 -42.86 -12.81 -1.40
N VAL A 567 -42.33 -11.58 -1.34
CA VAL A 567 -42.32 -10.63 -2.45
C VAL A 567 -41.06 -10.75 -3.30
N VAL A 568 -39.86 -10.83 -2.68
CA VAL A 568 -38.58 -10.80 -3.41
C VAL A 568 -37.89 -12.16 -3.54
N GLY A 569 -38.38 -13.21 -2.86
CA GLY A 569 -37.70 -14.50 -2.78
C GLY A 569 -37.61 -15.28 -4.09
N GLY A 570 -38.50 -14.99 -5.05
CA GLY A 570 -38.46 -15.56 -6.40
C GLY A 570 -37.30 -15.04 -7.27
N GLN A 571 -36.64 -13.97 -6.84
CA GLN A 571 -35.52 -13.35 -7.54
C GLN A 571 -34.32 -14.31 -7.65
N SER A 572 -33.70 -14.37 -8.83
CA SER A 572 -32.45 -15.10 -8.99
C SER A 572 -31.30 -14.42 -8.24
N ILE A 573 -30.30 -15.18 -7.81
CA ILE A 573 -29.13 -14.60 -7.13
C ILE A 573 -28.38 -13.63 -8.04
N GLU A 574 -28.37 -13.88 -9.35
CA GLU A 574 -27.74 -12.99 -10.33
C GLU A 574 -28.45 -11.62 -10.39
N GLU A 575 -29.78 -11.61 -10.48
CA GLU A 575 -30.57 -10.37 -10.42
C GLU A 575 -30.36 -9.64 -9.08
N TYR A 576 -30.39 -10.37 -7.96
CA TYR A 576 -30.18 -9.77 -6.64
C TYR A 576 -28.80 -9.11 -6.53
N ARG A 577 -27.76 -9.77 -7.06
CA ARG A 577 -26.41 -9.22 -7.07
C ARG A 577 -26.28 -8.02 -8.01
N ASP A 578 -26.95 -8.03 -9.15
CA ASP A 578 -26.97 -6.89 -10.08
C ASP A 578 -27.55 -5.64 -9.41
N ILE A 579 -28.73 -5.78 -8.79
CA ILE A 579 -29.37 -4.70 -8.03
C ILE A 579 -28.49 -4.23 -6.87
N SER A 580 -27.88 -5.17 -6.13
CA SER A 580 -26.94 -4.85 -5.05
C SER A 580 -25.77 -4.00 -5.55
N THR A 581 -25.19 -4.32 -6.71
CA THR A 581 -24.05 -3.57 -7.26
C THR A 581 -24.45 -2.18 -7.74
N LYS A 582 -25.62 -2.05 -8.38
CA LYS A 582 -26.20 -0.74 -8.75
C LYS A 582 -26.46 0.12 -7.51
N MET A 583 -26.91 -0.51 -6.42
CA MET A 583 -27.16 0.19 -5.15
C MET A 583 -25.87 0.76 -4.54
N LEU A 584 -24.76 0.02 -4.62
CA LEU A 584 -23.46 0.51 -4.15
C LEU A 584 -22.96 1.74 -4.94
N VAL A 585 -23.33 1.86 -6.22
CA VAL A 585 -23.05 3.06 -7.03
C VAL A 585 -23.86 4.24 -6.51
N ILE A 586 -25.14 4.04 -6.20
CA ILE A 586 -25.99 5.08 -5.59
C ILE A 586 -25.48 5.47 -4.21
N GLU A 587 -25.07 4.51 -3.40
CA GLU A 587 -24.47 4.77 -2.10
C GLU A 587 -23.25 5.69 -2.21
N ASP A 588 -22.34 5.46 -3.16
CA ASP A 588 -21.17 6.32 -3.36
C ASP A 588 -21.56 7.76 -3.74
N VAL A 589 -22.62 7.91 -4.56
CA VAL A 589 -23.14 9.22 -4.98
C VAL A 589 -23.74 9.94 -3.78
N VAL A 590 -24.62 9.27 -3.02
CA VAL A 590 -25.22 9.83 -1.81
C VAL A 590 -24.13 10.18 -0.81
N HIS A 591 -23.15 9.30 -0.58
CA HIS A 591 -22.02 9.56 0.31
C HIS A 591 -21.22 10.79 -0.13
N ALA A 592 -20.96 10.98 -1.44
CA ALA A 592 -20.26 12.16 -1.94
C ALA A 592 -21.07 13.45 -1.72
N MET A 593 -22.36 13.43 -2.07
CA MET A 593 -23.26 14.57 -1.87
C MET A 593 -23.43 14.91 -0.39
N THR A 594 -23.67 13.92 0.46
CA THR A 594 -23.77 14.09 1.91
C THR A 594 -22.48 14.66 2.47
N LYS A 595 -21.31 14.26 1.96
CA LYS A 595 -20.03 14.82 2.41
C LYS A 595 -19.89 16.30 2.10
N ASP A 596 -20.30 16.72 0.91
CA ASP A 596 -20.28 18.14 0.52
C ASP A 596 -21.29 18.95 1.36
N LEU A 597 -22.48 18.41 1.59
CA LEU A 597 -23.48 18.99 2.50
C LEU A 597 -22.93 19.06 3.94
N PHE A 598 -22.30 18.00 4.43
CA PHE A 598 -21.71 17.93 5.78
C PHE A 598 -20.61 18.97 5.97
N HIS A 599 -19.80 19.19 4.93
CA HIS A 599 -18.80 20.25 4.96
C HIS A 599 -19.46 21.61 5.25
N SER A 600 -20.53 21.93 4.54
CA SER A 600 -21.21 23.23 4.64
C SER A 600 -22.10 23.38 5.88
N LEU A 601 -22.86 22.35 6.23
CA LEU A 601 -23.87 22.40 7.29
C LEU A 601 -23.28 22.16 8.68
N ASP A 602 -22.34 21.22 8.84
CA ASP A 602 -21.82 20.83 10.15
C ASP A 602 -20.37 21.27 10.36
N PHE A 603 -19.49 21.04 9.37
CA PHE A 603 -18.06 21.26 9.57
C PHE A 603 -17.66 22.74 9.59
N ILE A 604 -18.20 23.57 8.70
CA ILE A 604 -17.92 25.03 8.69
C ILE A 604 -18.35 25.69 10.00
N PRO A 605 -19.57 25.48 10.54
CA PRO A 605 -19.94 25.99 11.86
C PRO A 605 -19.03 25.47 12.98
N TRP A 606 -18.74 24.16 12.98
CA TRP A 606 -17.81 23.58 13.95
C TRP A 606 -16.41 24.22 13.87
N LEU A 607 -15.92 24.51 12.67
CA LEU A 607 -14.64 25.16 12.43
C LEU A 607 -14.62 26.58 13.02
N ALA A 608 -15.69 27.34 12.85
CA ALA A 608 -15.80 28.71 13.36
C ALA A 608 -15.67 28.76 14.90
N GLU A 609 -16.28 27.80 15.59
CA GLU A 609 -16.30 27.73 17.05
C GLU A 609 -15.04 27.06 17.63
N ASN A 610 -14.60 25.95 17.05
CA ASN A 610 -13.67 25.02 17.70
C ASN A 610 -12.22 25.06 17.17
N LYS A 611 -11.95 25.68 16.01
CA LYS A 611 -10.63 25.64 15.35
C LYS A 611 -9.47 26.03 16.27
N LYS A 612 -9.59 27.12 17.04
CA LYS A 612 -8.51 27.60 17.92
C LYS A 612 -8.25 26.63 19.08
N ALA A 613 -9.30 26.14 19.74
CA ALA A 613 -9.20 25.22 20.87
C ALA A 613 -8.65 23.85 20.43
N PHE A 614 -9.19 23.32 19.33
CA PHE A 614 -8.77 22.05 18.73
C PHE A 614 -7.28 22.05 18.36
N LEU A 615 -6.83 23.04 17.61
CA LEU A 615 -5.42 23.14 17.20
C LEU A 615 -4.50 23.27 18.43
N LYS A 616 -4.89 24.04 19.45
CA LYS A 616 -4.11 24.15 20.70
C LYS A 616 -4.01 22.82 21.44
N GLY A 617 -5.09 22.03 21.48
CA GLY A 617 -5.11 20.69 22.05
C GLY A 617 -4.18 19.73 21.29
N LYS A 618 -4.31 19.66 19.96
CA LYS A 618 -3.46 18.81 19.11
C LYS A 618 -1.98 19.17 19.21
N ARG A 619 -1.62 20.46 19.31
CA ARG A 619 -0.22 20.86 19.54
C ARG A 619 0.32 20.39 20.89
N ARG A 620 -0.52 20.34 21.93
CA ARG A 620 -0.12 19.78 23.24
C ARG A 620 0.11 18.27 23.15
N GLU A 621 -0.77 17.55 22.46
CA GLU A 621 -0.61 16.10 22.20
C GLU A 621 0.66 15.79 21.41
N GLU A 622 0.92 16.50 20.30
CA GLU A 622 2.13 16.33 19.48
C GLU A 622 3.40 16.58 20.29
N LYS A 623 3.40 17.63 21.12
CA LYS A 623 4.51 17.97 22.02
C LYS A 623 4.73 16.89 23.09
N ALA A 624 3.67 16.37 23.70
CA ALA A 624 3.75 15.28 24.67
C ALA A 624 4.29 13.99 24.03
N ALA A 625 3.84 13.68 22.81
CA ALA A 625 4.27 12.53 22.04
C ALA A 625 5.66 12.69 21.40
N LYS A 626 6.33 13.84 21.58
CA LYS A 626 7.61 14.20 20.91
C LYS A 626 7.57 14.00 19.39
N ARG A 627 6.40 14.19 18.77
CA ARG A 627 6.21 14.07 17.32
C ARG A 627 6.44 15.42 16.65
N TYR A 628 6.91 15.39 15.40
CA TYR A 628 6.95 16.59 14.57
C TYR A 628 5.54 17.15 14.38
N ASN A 629 5.44 18.48 14.41
CA ASN A 629 4.21 19.20 14.13
C ASN A 629 3.69 18.80 12.74
N ARG A 630 2.40 18.54 12.57
CA ARG A 630 1.77 18.38 11.24
C ARG A 630 1.20 19.72 10.72
N PRO A 631 0.96 19.86 9.40
CA PRO A 631 0.25 21.02 8.86
C PRO A 631 -1.14 21.11 9.50
N TYR A 632 -1.62 22.31 9.81
CA TYR A 632 -2.94 22.45 10.45
C TYR A 632 -4.06 21.94 9.52
N LEU A 633 -3.90 22.10 8.21
CA LEU A 633 -4.86 21.67 7.19
C LEU A 633 -5.07 20.15 7.25
N ASP A 634 -3.98 19.37 7.24
CA ASP A 634 -4.02 17.90 7.38
C ASP A 634 -4.73 17.45 8.67
N LEU A 635 -4.62 18.22 9.77
CA LEU A 635 -5.31 17.91 11.03
C LEU A 635 -6.81 18.20 10.95
N LEU A 636 -7.20 19.28 10.27
CA LEU A 636 -8.59 19.65 10.06
C LEU A 636 -9.27 18.67 9.09
N ASP A 637 -8.64 18.37 7.96
CA ASP A 637 -9.13 17.38 6.99
C ASP A 637 -9.31 16.00 7.65
N LYS A 638 -8.40 15.62 8.56
CA LYS A 638 -8.53 14.37 9.32
C LYS A 638 -9.70 14.42 10.30
N GLN A 639 -9.91 15.55 10.96
CA GLN A 639 -11.00 15.73 11.91
C GLN A 639 -12.36 15.69 11.21
N GLU A 640 -12.50 16.42 10.11
CA GLU A 640 -13.68 16.40 9.25
C GLU A 640 -14.01 14.97 8.81
N ARG A 641 -13.03 14.24 8.30
CA ARG A 641 -13.22 12.83 7.91
C ARG A 641 -13.69 11.96 9.07
N SER A 642 -13.16 12.17 10.27
CA SER A 642 -13.58 11.40 11.45
C SER A 642 -15.05 11.69 11.80
N MET A 643 -15.41 12.97 11.89
CA MET A 643 -16.78 13.39 12.22
C MET A 643 -17.77 12.91 11.15
N PHE A 644 -17.39 13.01 9.88
CA PHE A 644 -18.21 12.53 8.77
C PHE A 644 -18.39 11.00 8.80
N VAL A 645 -17.35 10.23 9.12
CA VAL A 645 -17.47 8.76 9.25
C VAL A 645 -18.46 8.38 10.36
N ASP A 646 -18.38 9.04 11.51
CA ASP A 646 -19.30 8.79 12.64
C ASP A 646 -20.75 9.17 12.25
N PHE A 647 -20.93 10.31 11.58
CA PHE A 647 -22.23 10.76 11.05
C PHE A 647 -22.79 9.77 10.01
N TRP A 648 -21.98 9.38 9.03
CA TRP A 648 -22.38 8.45 7.99
C TRP A 648 -22.77 7.09 8.57
N GLN A 649 -22.00 6.53 9.51
CA GLN A 649 -22.35 5.24 10.14
C GLN A 649 -23.70 5.26 10.84
N LYS A 650 -24.08 6.40 11.43
CA LYS A 650 -25.36 6.55 12.14
C LYS A 650 -26.55 6.69 11.18
N HIS A 651 -26.40 7.45 10.09
CA HIS A 651 -27.52 7.88 9.23
C HIS A 651 -27.48 7.35 7.79
N ARG A 652 -26.53 6.47 7.44
CA ARG A 652 -26.32 5.91 6.10
C ARG A 652 -27.63 5.46 5.44
N TRP A 653 -28.38 4.58 6.09
CA TRP A 653 -29.57 3.97 5.49
C TRP A 653 -30.74 4.93 5.36
N ASP A 654 -30.86 5.89 6.29
CA ASP A 654 -31.94 6.88 6.28
C ASP A 654 -31.74 7.89 5.14
N LEU A 655 -30.50 8.35 4.93
CA LEU A 655 -30.14 9.26 3.83
C LEU A 655 -30.31 8.59 2.46
N ILE A 656 -29.92 7.32 2.37
CA ILE A 656 -30.10 6.52 1.16
C ILE A 656 -31.59 6.30 0.87
N ALA A 657 -32.38 5.97 1.89
CA ALA A 657 -33.82 5.80 1.74
C ALA A 657 -34.49 7.11 1.32
N ALA A 658 -34.13 8.24 1.93
CA ALA A 658 -34.61 9.56 1.55
C ALA A 658 -34.31 9.89 0.08
N PHE A 659 -33.13 9.53 -0.41
CA PHE A 659 -32.74 9.77 -1.81
C PHE A 659 -33.49 8.88 -2.82
N VAL A 660 -33.70 7.60 -2.51
CA VAL A 660 -34.23 6.62 -3.48
C VAL A 660 -35.76 6.48 -3.40
N VAL A 661 -36.31 6.41 -2.19
CA VAL A 661 -37.74 6.17 -1.96
C VAL A 661 -38.55 7.46 -2.12
N GLY A 662 -38.02 8.59 -1.64
CA GLY A 662 -38.62 9.91 -1.90
C GLY A 662 -40.01 10.13 -1.31
N ASP A 663 -40.33 9.46 -0.20
CA ASP A 663 -41.66 9.52 0.41
C ASP A 663 -41.65 10.30 1.74
N SER A 664 -42.71 11.06 2.00
CA SER A 664 -42.91 11.86 3.22
C SER A 664 -43.20 11.02 4.47
N ASP A 665 -43.49 9.73 4.28
CA ASP A 665 -43.81 8.78 5.36
C ASP A 665 -42.56 8.11 5.98
N ILE A 666 -41.36 8.51 5.58
CA ILE A 666 -40.11 8.08 6.24
C ILE A 666 -39.97 8.90 7.55
N ASP A 667 -39.86 8.21 8.68
CA ASP A 667 -39.56 8.82 9.98
C ASP A 667 -38.09 9.30 9.98
N ILE A 668 -37.87 10.51 9.46
CA ILE A 668 -36.55 11.12 9.31
C ILE A 668 -36.14 11.74 10.64
N PRO A 669 -35.00 11.32 11.24
CA PRO A 669 -34.48 11.93 12.45
C PRO A 669 -34.24 13.45 12.30
N ASP A 670 -34.54 14.22 13.36
CA ASP A 670 -34.44 15.69 13.39
C ASP A 670 -33.06 16.23 12.95
N ASP A 671 -31.99 15.48 13.23
CA ASP A 671 -30.61 15.85 12.92
C ASP A 671 -30.26 15.76 11.43
N ILE A 672 -31.05 15.05 10.62
CA ILE A 672 -30.80 14.91 9.18
C ILE A 672 -31.86 15.56 8.28
N VAL A 673 -32.85 16.25 8.86
CA VAL A 673 -33.94 16.90 8.09
C VAL A 673 -33.41 17.84 7.01
N ALA A 674 -32.37 18.63 7.31
CA ALA A 674 -31.75 19.53 6.33
C ALA A 674 -31.10 18.78 5.15
N TYR A 675 -30.58 17.58 5.38
CA TYR A 675 -30.01 16.73 4.34
C TYR A 675 -31.11 16.07 3.52
N ALA A 676 -32.11 15.51 4.19
CA ALA A 676 -33.24 14.85 3.54
C ALA A 676 -34.02 15.83 2.64
N ASN A 677 -34.24 17.07 3.08
CA ASN A 677 -34.89 18.10 2.25
C ASN A 677 -34.12 18.41 0.96
N ASN A 678 -32.78 18.41 1.01
CA ASN A 678 -31.95 18.56 -0.19
C ASN A 678 -32.05 17.35 -1.12
N PHE A 679 -32.25 16.14 -0.59
CA PHE A 679 -32.47 14.95 -1.42
C PHE A 679 -33.88 14.88 -2.00
N LEU A 680 -34.88 15.37 -1.28
CA LEU A 680 -36.26 15.47 -1.77
C LEU A 680 -36.36 16.48 -2.93
N SER A 681 -35.67 17.62 -2.86
CA SER A 681 -35.63 18.57 -3.98
C SER A 681 -34.97 17.97 -5.22
N TRP A 682 -33.91 17.17 -5.04
CA TRP A 682 -33.29 16.41 -6.12
C TRP A 682 -34.24 15.40 -6.77
N GLU A 683 -35.13 14.79 -5.99
CA GLU A 683 -36.11 13.88 -6.52
C GLU A 683 -37.09 14.59 -7.47
N GLU A 684 -37.52 15.80 -7.14
CA GLU A 684 -38.36 16.64 -8.00
C GLU A 684 -37.63 17.00 -9.31
N GLU A 685 -36.34 17.36 -9.22
CA GLU A 685 -35.51 17.64 -10.39
C GLU A 685 -35.32 16.41 -11.30
N LEU A 686 -35.13 15.22 -10.70
CA LEU A 686 -35.03 13.95 -11.42
C LEU A 686 -36.36 13.59 -12.10
N ARG A 687 -37.51 13.81 -11.44
CA ARG A 687 -38.84 13.67 -12.07
C ARG A 687 -39.01 14.66 -13.23
N GLY A 688 -38.43 15.86 -13.11
CA GLY A 688 -38.34 16.86 -14.18
C GLY A 688 -37.42 16.49 -15.36
N GLY A 689 -36.70 15.37 -15.29
CA GLY A 689 -35.82 14.88 -16.35
C GLY A 689 -34.38 15.40 -16.30
N ALA A 690 -33.96 16.02 -15.19
CA ALA A 690 -32.58 16.40 -14.95
C ALA A 690 -31.66 15.17 -14.82
N HIS A 691 -30.34 15.36 -14.99
CA HIS A 691 -29.30 14.34 -14.75
C HIS A 691 -29.38 13.03 -15.55
N ARG A 692 -30.16 12.95 -16.64
CA ARG A 692 -30.22 11.75 -17.51
C ARG A 692 -28.86 11.30 -18.09
N ALA A 693 -27.91 12.24 -18.23
CA ALA A 693 -26.55 11.95 -18.70
C ALA A 693 -25.60 11.49 -17.58
N ALA A 694 -26.04 11.49 -16.32
CA ALA A 694 -25.22 11.04 -15.20
C ALA A 694 -25.02 9.53 -15.24
N VAL A 695 -23.79 9.08 -14.97
CA VAL A 695 -23.40 7.66 -15.01
C VAL A 695 -24.26 6.78 -14.07
N TRP A 696 -24.76 7.35 -12.99
CA TRP A 696 -25.56 6.65 -11.97
C TRP A 696 -27.08 6.66 -12.24
N HIS A 697 -27.57 7.38 -13.25
CA HIS A 697 -29.01 7.53 -13.49
C HIS A 697 -29.70 6.20 -13.81
N ASP A 698 -29.07 5.34 -14.61
CA ASP A 698 -29.60 4.00 -14.92
C ASP A 698 -29.71 3.10 -13.68
N ALA A 699 -28.71 3.17 -12.80
CA ALA A 699 -28.73 2.49 -11.51
C ALA A 699 -29.91 2.99 -10.65
N TYR A 700 -30.11 4.31 -10.57
CA TYR A 700 -31.21 4.92 -9.83
C TYR A 700 -32.57 4.46 -10.36
N ALA A 701 -32.79 4.50 -11.68
CA ALA A 701 -34.04 4.08 -12.30
C ALA A 701 -34.35 2.60 -12.03
N THR A 702 -33.36 1.71 -12.19
CA THR A 702 -33.51 0.28 -11.91
C THR A 702 -33.92 0.02 -10.45
N ILE A 703 -33.28 0.72 -9.51
CA ILE A 703 -33.54 0.52 -8.07
C ILE A 703 -34.90 1.10 -7.69
N LYS A 704 -35.24 2.29 -8.20
CA LYS A 704 -36.54 2.92 -7.94
C LYS A 704 -37.70 2.07 -8.45
N GLU A 705 -37.57 1.49 -9.64
CA GLU A 705 -38.54 0.52 -10.16
C GLU A 705 -38.66 -0.68 -9.22
N ARG A 706 -37.53 -1.25 -8.76
CA ARG A 706 -37.55 -2.38 -7.84
C ARG A 706 -38.23 -2.05 -6.50
N LEU A 707 -37.88 -0.91 -5.91
CA LEU A 707 -38.42 -0.49 -4.62
C LEU A 707 -39.88 -0.03 -4.70
N SER A 708 -40.37 0.40 -5.87
CA SER A 708 -41.78 0.80 -6.05
C SER A 708 -42.79 -0.32 -5.80
N SER A 709 -42.35 -1.57 -5.90
CA SER A 709 -43.15 -2.76 -5.57
C SER A 709 -43.22 -3.09 -4.07
N LEU A 710 -42.42 -2.41 -3.23
CA LEU A 710 -42.28 -2.68 -1.80
C LEU A 710 -42.88 -1.54 -0.97
N THR A 711 -43.38 -1.87 0.22
CA THR A 711 -43.73 -0.85 1.21
C THR A 711 -42.46 -0.26 1.83
N THR A 712 -42.52 0.98 2.33
CA THR A 712 -41.36 1.70 2.89
C THR A 712 -40.55 0.90 3.93
N PRO A 713 -41.16 0.18 4.89
CA PRO A 713 -40.42 -0.66 5.83
C PRO A 713 -39.72 -1.85 5.17
N LEU A 714 -40.38 -2.51 4.21
CA LEU A 714 -39.81 -3.65 3.47
C LEU A 714 -38.69 -3.20 2.52
N ALA A 715 -38.81 -2.01 1.93
CA ALA A 715 -37.76 -1.40 1.12
C ALA A 715 -36.50 -1.14 1.97
N LEU A 716 -36.67 -0.58 3.18
CA LEU A 716 -35.56 -0.33 4.11
C LEU A 716 -34.90 -1.65 4.58
N GLU A 717 -35.70 -2.68 4.84
CA GLU A 717 -35.20 -4.02 5.16
C GLU A 717 -34.40 -4.62 3.99
N TYR A 718 -34.92 -4.53 2.76
CA TYR A 718 -34.23 -4.99 1.55
C TYR A 718 -32.88 -4.27 1.35
N LEU A 719 -32.85 -2.94 1.54
CA LEU A 719 -31.64 -2.14 1.45
C LEU A 719 -30.57 -2.58 2.47
N LYS A 720 -30.98 -2.85 3.72
CA LYS A 720 -30.07 -3.35 4.78
C LYS A 720 -29.50 -4.74 4.45
N GLY A 721 -30.17 -5.53 3.62
CA GLY A 721 -29.68 -6.83 3.14
C GLY A 721 -28.52 -6.74 2.14
N ILE A 722 -28.27 -5.57 1.55
CA ILE A 722 -27.21 -5.36 0.55
C ILE A 722 -25.85 -5.24 1.25
N ARG A 723 -24.89 -6.07 0.83
CA ARG A 723 -23.53 -6.09 1.40
C ARG A 723 -22.49 -5.68 0.36
N SER A 724 -21.61 -4.78 0.79
CA SER A 724 -20.38 -4.43 0.09
C SER A 724 -19.28 -5.46 0.41
N TYR A 725 -18.17 -5.43 -0.33
CA TYR A 725 -16.98 -6.24 -0.01
C TYR A 725 -16.49 -6.00 1.43
N GLU A 726 -16.58 -4.77 1.93
CA GLU A 726 -16.16 -4.39 3.27
C GLU A 726 -16.99 -5.07 4.38
N ASP A 727 -18.25 -5.41 4.09
CA ASP A 727 -19.17 -6.07 5.01
C ASP A 727 -18.93 -7.60 5.13
N LEU A 728 -18.17 -8.20 4.20
CA LEU A 728 -17.94 -9.65 4.07
C LEU A 728 -16.89 -10.17 5.08
N SER A 729 -17.22 -10.06 6.37
CA SER A 729 -16.32 -10.38 7.48
C SER A 729 -16.64 -11.70 8.19
N ARG A 730 -17.68 -12.44 7.78
CA ARG A 730 -18.08 -13.70 8.41
C ARG A 730 -17.08 -14.81 8.10
N PRO A 731 -16.80 -15.74 9.03
CA PRO A 731 -15.98 -16.92 8.76
C PRO A 731 -16.71 -17.89 7.83
N LEU A 732 -15.97 -18.52 6.92
CA LEU A 732 -16.52 -19.57 6.05
C LEU A 732 -16.79 -20.85 6.84
N TYR A 733 -17.85 -21.57 6.46
CA TYR A 733 -18.15 -22.90 7.00
C TYR A 733 -17.15 -23.94 6.49
N GLY A 734 -16.77 -23.84 5.22
CA GLY A 734 -15.73 -24.67 4.61
C GLY A 734 -14.31 -24.14 4.85
N LYS A 735 -13.33 -25.02 4.65
CA LYS A 735 -11.91 -24.65 4.58
C LYS A 735 -11.39 -24.95 3.17
N TYR A 736 -10.89 -23.94 2.47
CA TYR A 736 -10.50 -24.02 1.07
C TYR A 736 -8.98 -23.84 0.92
N PRO A 737 -8.20 -24.89 0.59
CA PRO A 737 -6.73 -24.85 0.65
C PRO A 737 -6.05 -23.72 -0.16
N HIS A 738 -6.71 -23.25 -1.21
CA HIS A 738 -6.18 -22.26 -2.15
C HIS A 738 -6.84 -20.87 -2.03
N LEU A 739 -7.50 -20.60 -0.90
CA LEU A 739 -8.12 -19.32 -0.57
C LEU A 739 -7.29 -18.46 0.38
N ARG A 740 -7.28 -17.14 0.15
CA ARG A 740 -6.57 -16.17 1.01
C ARG A 740 -7.02 -16.35 2.45
N HIS A 741 -6.09 -16.20 3.39
CA HIS A 741 -6.40 -16.32 4.81
C HIS A 741 -5.52 -15.39 5.62
N VAL A 742 -6.09 -14.86 6.70
CA VAL A 742 -5.39 -14.01 7.65
C VAL A 742 -5.34 -14.76 8.96
N LYS A 743 -4.13 -15.05 9.45
CA LYS A 743 -3.90 -15.81 10.70
C LYS A 743 -4.63 -17.18 10.75
N GLY A 744 -4.79 -17.83 9.60
CA GLY A 744 -5.42 -19.16 9.50
C GLY A 744 -6.95 -19.14 9.36
N VAL A 745 -7.59 -17.97 9.42
CA VAL A 745 -9.05 -17.82 9.27
C VAL A 745 -9.39 -17.44 7.83
N GLN A 746 -10.40 -18.11 7.28
CA GLN A 746 -10.98 -17.80 5.98
C GLN A 746 -12.33 -17.10 6.17
N LEU A 747 -12.48 -15.95 5.52
CA LEU A 747 -13.65 -15.10 5.61
C LEU A 747 -14.37 -15.06 4.26
N GLU A 748 -15.63 -14.65 4.25
CA GLU A 748 -16.41 -14.38 3.04
C GLU A 748 -15.64 -13.51 2.04
N LYS A 749 -14.97 -12.44 2.49
CA LYS A 749 -14.16 -11.59 1.59
C LYS A 749 -13.02 -12.33 0.90
N HIS A 750 -12.46 -13.36 1.54
CA HIS A 750 -11.44 -14.18 0.89
C HIS A 750 -12.07 -15.04 -0.19
N LEU A 751 -13.30 -15.51 0.01
CA LEU A 751 -14.06 -16.23 -1.00
C LEU A 751 -14.46 -15.29 -2.13
N ALA A 752 -15.00 -14.10 -1.85
CA ALA A 752 -15.22 -13.06 -2.87
C ALA A 752 -13.97 -12.78 -3.70
N ALA A 753 -12.79 -12.72 -3.07
CA ALA A 753 -11.53 -12.52 -3.76
C ALA A 753 -11.06 -13.74 -4.58
N ALA A 754 -11.77 -14.87 -4.62
CA ALA A 754 -11.31 -16.11 -5.24
C ALA A 754 -11.08 -16.02 -6.76
N PHE A 755 -11.68 -15.03 -7.45
CA PHE A 755 -11.34 -14.71 -8.85
C PHE A 755 -9.87 -14.28 -9.01
N TYR A 756 -9.23 -13.83 -7.92
CA TYR A 756 -7.78 -13.72 -7.74
C TYR A 756 -7.30 -14.73 -6.67
N PRO A 757 -6.78 -15.90 -7.03
CA PRO A 757 -6.37 -16.90 -6.02
C PRO A 757 -5.34 -16.35 -5.02
N ILE A 758 -5.13 -17.02 -3.86
CA ILE A 758 -3.76 -17.40 -3.40
C ILE A 758 -2.59 -16.65 -4.03
N TYR A 759 -2.39 -17.08 -5.25
CA TYR A 759 -1.16 -16.95 -5.98
C TYR A 759 -1.30 -15.99 -7.17
N GLY A 760 -2.48 -15.34 -7.25
CA GLY A 760 -2.86 -14.24 -8.12
C GLY A 760 -2.60 -14.44 -9.61
N PHE A 761 -2.94 -13.41 -10.36
CA PHE A 761 -2.25 -13.06 -11.59
C PHE A 761 -1.18 -12.02 -11.26
N GLY A 762 -0.54 -12.11 -10.09
CA GLY A 762 0.09 -10.95 -9.46
C GLY A 762 1.17 -10.33 -10.34
N TYR A 763 0.89 -9.14 -10.87
CA TYR A 763 1.76 -8.47 -11.82
C TYR A 763 3.12 -8.14 -11.18
N GLY A 764 3.15 -7.56 -9.99
CA GLY A 764 4.42 -7.20 -9.32
C GLY A 764 5.12 -8.34 -8.56
N ARG A 765 4.49 -9.52 -8.44
CA ARG A 765 4.95 -10.61 -7.57
C ARG A 765 4.47 -11.99 -8.04
N SER A 766 4.55 -12.28 -9.34
CA SER A 766 4.09 -13.54 -9.89
C SER A 766 4.65 -14.70 -9.07
N ARG A 767 3.75 -15.45 -8.43
CA ARG A 767 4.18 -16.67 -7.75
C ARG A 767 4.69 -17.65 -8.80
N ALA A 768 4.26 -17.60 -10.06
CA ALA A 768 4.88 -18.41 -11.11
C ALA A 768 6.38 -18.15 -11.28
N PHE A 769 6.93 -17.01 -10.85
CA PHE A 769 8.38 -16.83 -10.75
C PHE A 769 8.97 -17.46 -9.45
N ARG A 770 8.32 -17.24 -8.30
CA ARG A 770 8.72 -17.84 -7.00
C ARG A 770 8.52 -19.37 -6.92
N GLU A 771 7.57 -19.88 -7.70
CA GLU A 771 7.11 -21.24 -7.92
C GLU A 771 7.29 -21.66 -9.39
N ALA A 772 8.12 -21.00 -10.18
CA ALA A 772 8.90 -21.69 -11.23
C ALA A 772 10.10 -22.41 -10.61
N ALA A 773 10.23 -22.29 -9.29
CA ALA A 773 11.06 -23.10 -8.45
C ALA A 773 10.36 -24.29 -7.72
N PRO A 774 9.44 -25.10 -8.29
CA PRO A 774 9.02 -26.37 -7.71
C PRO A 774 9.49 -27.53 -8.61
N GLN A 775 10.63 -28.10 -8.23
CA GLN A 775 11.14 -29.43 -8.63
C GLN A 775 11.63 -29.60 -10.07
N GLY A 776 12.86 -30.11 -10.22
CA GLY A 776 13.56 -30.23 -11.50
C GLY A 776 14.15 -28.91 -12.03
N SER A 777 13.65 -27.77 -11.54
CA SER A 777 14.18 -26.43 -11.84
C SER A 777 15.70 -26.38 -11.67
N ILE A 778 16.37 -25.92 -12.72
CA ILE A 778 17.79 -25.57 -12.80
C ILE A 778 18.30 -24.96 -11.49
N PHE A 779 17.49 -24.17 -10.76
CA PHE A 779 17.87 -23.61 -9.45
C PHE A 779 18.23 -24.64 -8.37
N LYS A 780 17.53 -25.78 -8.24
CA LYS A 780 17.87 -26.84 -7.28
C LYS A 780 19.15 -27.57 -7.67
N ILE A 781 19.37 -27.74 -8.97
CA ILE A 781 20.56 -28.36 -9.53
C ILE A 781 21.77 -27.42 -9.38
N ILE A 782 21.59 -26.12 -9.65
CA ILE A 782 22.58 -25.06 -9.38
C ILE A 782 22.91 -24.98 -7.90
N THR A 783 21.92 -24.98 -6.99
CA THR A 783 22.20 -24.91 -5.55
C THR A 783 22.86 -26.19 -5.03
N ALA A 784 22.46 -27.37 -5.52
CA ALA A 784 23.12 -28.64 -5.19
C ALA A 784 24.56 -28.68 -5.73
N TYR A 785 24.78 -28.25 -6.98
CA TYR A 785 26.08 -28.14 -7.61
C TYR A 785 26.98 -27.13 -6.88
N ALA A 786 26.47 -25.94 -6.54
CA ALA A 786 27.22 -24.92 -5.80
C ALA A 786 27.61 -25.42 -4.40
N ALA A 787 26.71 -26.13 -3.70
CA ALA A 787 27.00 -26.73 -2.40
C ALA A 787 28.06 -27.85 -2.51
N LEU A 788 27.98 -28.69 -3.55
CA LEU A 788 28.96 -29.74 -3.84
C LEU A 788 30.33 -29.15 -4.22
N SER A 789 30.36 -28.14 -5.09
CA SER A 789 31.58 -27.43 -5.51
C SER A 789 32.26 -26.75 -4.32
N HIS A 790 31.49 -26.12 -3.43
CA HIS A 790 32.03 -25.52 -2.21
C HIS A 790 32.60 -26.58 -1.25
N ARG A 791 31.93 -27.71 -1.08
CA ARG A 791 32.42 -28.83 -0.26
C ARG A 791 33.67 -29.48 -0.86
N TYR A 792 33.72 -29.63 -2.17
CA TYR A 792 34.91 -30.09 -2.89
C TYR A 792 36.11 -29.16 -2.63
N LYS A 793 35.90 -27.83 -2.74
CA LYS A 793 36.93 -26.83 -2.42
C LYS A 793 37.42 -26.94 -0.96
N GLN A 794 36.55 -27.31 -0.01
CA GLN A 794 36.94 -27.53 1.39
C GLN A 794 37.72 -28.82 1.62
N LEU A 795 37.39 -29.91 0.91
CA LEU A 795 38.00 -31.23 1.11
C LEU A 795 39.30 -31.42 0.30
N GLY A 796 39.52 -30.63 -0.74
CA GLY A 796 40.72 -30.67 -1.58
C GLY A 796 40.74 -31.79 -2.64
N PRO A 797 41.76 -31.80 -3.52
CA PRO A 797 41.81 -32.60 -4.75
C PRO A 797 42.06 -34.11 -4.58
N GLY A 798 41.86 -34.69 -3.39
CA GLY A 798 42.02 -36.12 -3.09
C GLY A 798 40.80 -36.79 -2.47
N CYS A 799 39.64 -36.11 -2.46
CA CYS A 799 38.44 -36.65 -1.82
C CYS A 799 37.80 -37.78 -2.65
N SER A 800 37.46 -38.89 -1.98
CA SER A 800 36.74 -40.01 -2.63
C SER A 800 35.30 -39.60 -2.98
N LYS A 801 34.71 -40.19 -4.03
CA LYS A 801 33.30 -39.94 -4.41
C LYS A 801 32.32 -40.10 -3.22
N GLY A 802 32.62 -40.98 -2.26
CA GLY A 802 31.83 -41.15 -1.03
C GLY A 802 31.99 -40.02 0.01
N ALA A 803 33.14 -39.32 0.04
CA ALA A 803 33.43 -38.24 1.00
C ALA A 803 32.74 -36.90 0.67
N LEU A 804 32.39 -36.69 -0.61
CA LEU A 804 31.57 -35.56 -1.10
C LEU A 804 30.10 -35.60 -0.61
N ASN A 805 29.69 -36.72 0.00
CA ASN A 805 28.40 -37.08 0.63
C ASN A 805 27.50 -37.96 -0.29
N PRO A 806 26.87 -39.05 0.20
CA PRO A 806 26.07 -39.96 -0.63
C PRO A 806 24.69 -39.36 -0.85
N LEU A 807 24.53 -38.55 -1.90
CA LEU A 807 23.29 -37.80 -2.14
C LEU A 807 22.28 -38.60 -2.96
N VAL A 808 21.66 -39.52 -2.25
CA VAL A 808 20.29 -39.92 -2.52
C VAL A 808 19.40 -39.12 -1.59
N ILE A 809 18.52 -38.27 -2.13
CA ILE A 809 17.45 -37.63 -1.35
C ILE A 809 16.22 -38.53 -1.39
N ILE A 810 15.79 -38.98 -0.22
CA ILE A 810 14.49 -39.61 -0.01
C ILE A 810 13.53 -38.52 0.48
N ASP A 811 12.60 -38.13 -0.39
CA ASP A 811 11.56 -37.15 -0.05
C ASP A 811 10.39 -37.85 0.64
N ASN A 812 10.53 -38.06 1.96
CA ASN A 812 9.52 -38.71 2.78
C ASN A 812 9.25 -37.91 4.08
N PRO A 813 8.27 -36.99 4.09
CA PRO A 813 7.98 -36.15 5.26
C PRO A 813 7.29 -36.87 6.43
N HIS A 814 6.95 -38.17 6.31
CA HIS A 814 6.21 -38.93 7.33
C HIS A 814 6.95 -40.14 7.88
N LEU A 815 8.20 -39.96 8.32
CA LEU A 815 8.87 -40.97 9.15
C LEU A 815 9.64 -40.29 10.30
N GLN A 816 8.86 -39.87 11.31
CA GLN A 816 8.99 -40.29 12.72
C GLN A 816 8.03 -39.43 13.55
N GLU A 817 6.93 -40.04 14.00
CA GLU A 817 6.23 -39.57 15.20
C GLU A 817 7.25 -39.48 16.34
N GLY A 818 7.46 -38.27 16.88
CA GLY A 818 8.29 -38.06 18.07
C GLY A 818 9.57 -37.25 17.91
N SER A 819 10.02 -36.91 16.69
CA SER A 819 11.16 -36.00 16.52
C SER A 819 10.70 -34.56 16.27
N SER A 820 11.16 -33.65 17.14
CA SER A 820 10.97 -32.20 17.10
C SER A 820 10.82 -31.61 15.69
N ASN A 821 9.92 -30.63 15.59
CA ASN A 821 9.54 -29.74 14.50
C ASN A 821 10.72 -29.07 13.71
N LYS A 822 11.68 -29.87 13.22
CA LYS A 822 12.86 -29.40 12.49
C LYS A 822 12.56 -29.35 10.99
N TRP A 823 12.91 -28.22 10.40
CA TRP A 823 12.71 -27.92 8.99
C TRP A 823 13.68 -28.74 8.13
N ASN A 824 13.28 -29.94 7.73
CA ASN A 824 14.06 -30.78 6.81
C ASN A 824 13.49 -30.73 5.38
N VAL A 825 14.35 -30.93 4.38
CA VAL A 825 13.99 -30.99 2.94
C VAL A 825 14.03 -32.40 2.35
N GLY A 826 14.49 -33.38 3.13
CA GLY A 826 14.57 -34.79 2.77
C GLY A 826 15.55 -35.53 3.70
N TYR A 827 15.77 -36.81 3.41
CA TYR A 827 16.72 -37.65 4.13
C TYR A 827 17.78 -38.20 3.18
N THR A 828 18.99 -38.38 3.68
CA THR A 828 20.03 -39.15 2.97
C THR A 828 19.66 -40.64 2.92
N ALA A 829 20.32 -41.44 2.07
CA ALA A 829 20.15 -42.91 2.06
C ALA A 829 20.43 -43.57 3.42
N SER A 830 21.27 -42.96 4.27
CA SER A 830 21.54 -43.40 5.63
C SER A 830 20.56 -42.85 6.67
N TRP A 831 19.41 -42.31 6.23
CA TRP A 831 18.35 -41.74 7.06
C TRP A 831 18.74 -40.53 7.92
N LYS A 832 19.88 -39.89 7.62
CA LYS A 832 20.24 -38.62 8.25
C LYS A 832 19.41 -37.48 7.64
N PRO A 833 18.72 -36.65 8.45
CA PRO A 833 17.91 -35.54 7.95
C PRO A 833 18.78 -34.46 7.30
N ILE A 834 18.28 -33.89 6.21
CA ILE A 834 18.91 -32.75 5.52
C ILE A 834 18.21 -31.47 5.97
N ASP A 835 18.93 -30.65 6.74
CA ASP A 835 18.43 -29.38 7.26
C ASP A 835 18.10 -28.41 6.12
N GLN A 836 17.00 -27.69 6.27
CA GLN A 836 16.53 -26.73 5.27
C GLN A 836 17.39 -25.47 5.21
N ARG A 837 18.13 -25.14 6.28
CA ARG A 837 19.00 -23.96 6.35
C ARG A 837 20.46 -24.40 6.19
N TYR A 838 21.18 -23.78 5.27
CA TYR A 838 22.63 -23.88 5.16
C TYR A 838 23.24 -22.46 5.16
N LYS A 839 24.56 -22.34 5.33
CA LYS A 839 25.25 -21.04 5.48
C LYS A 839 25.04 -20.05 4.31
N GLY A 840 24.56 -20.50 3.15
CA GLY A 840 24.27 -19.68 1.97
C GLY A 840 22.79 -19.49 1.62
N GLY A 841 21.84 -19.99 2.43
CA GLY A 841 20.42 -19.78 2.19
C GLY A 841 19.49 -20.91 2.65
N ARG A 842 18.27 -20.93 2.09
CA ARG A 842 17.21 -21.89 2.42
C ARG A 842 16.97 -22.84 1.25
N LEU A 843 17.05 -24.15 1.48
CA LEU A 843 16.66 -25.17 0.51
C LEU A 843 15.12 -25.23 0.38
N LEU A 844 14.62 -25.27 -0.86
CA LEU A 844 13.19 -25.30 -1.14
C LEU A 844 12.61 -26.71 -0.92
N ARG A 845 11.50 -26.81 -0.18
CA ARG A 845 10.75 -28.06 -0.02
C ARG A 845 10.14 -28.51 -1.36
N SER A 846 9.85 -29.80 -1.48
CA SER A 846 9.03 -30.31 -2.56
C SER A 846 7.58 -29.83 -2.43
N ALA A 847 6.92 -29.58 -3.57
CA ALA A 847 5.50 -29.26 -3.61
C ALA A 847 4.62 -30.53 -3.57
N ARG A 848 5.14 -31.71 -3.93
CA ARG A 848 4.42 -32.99 -3.89
C ARG A 848 5.02 -33.96 -2.87
N ARG A 849 4.18 -34.75 -2.22
CA ARG A 849 4.59 -35.80 -1.26
C ARG A 849 5.06 -37.06 -2.01
N ASN A 850 6.01 -37.82 -1.45
CA ASN A 850 6.41 -39.16 -1.94
C ASN A 850 6.94 -39.23 -3.39
N ILE A 851 7.93 -38.41 -3.72
CA ILE A 851 8.55 -38.44 -5.06
C ILE A 851 9.61 -39.54 -5.18
N GLY A 852 9.90 -40.22 -4.07
CA GLY A 852 10.80 -41.36 -4.03
C GLY A 852 12.26 -40.94 -3.97
N LYS A 853 13.11 -41.78 -4.57
CA LYS A 853 14.57 -41.73 -4.49
C LYS A 853 15.11 -40.81 -5.58
N ILE A 854 15.68 -39.66 -5.23
CA ILE A 854 16.36 -38.77 -6.18
C ILE A 854 17.88 -38.98 -6.06
N ASP A 855 18.49 -39.55 -7.09
CA ASP A 855 19.95 -39.61 -7.23
C ASP A 855 20.45 -38.34 -7.92
N ILE A 856 21.11 -37.47 -7.15
CA ILE A 856 21.54 -36.15 -7.63
C ILE A 856 22.66 -36.28 -8.67
N TYR A 857 23.52 -37.30 -8.57
CA TYR A 857 24.59 -37.51 -9.55
C TYR A 857 24.02 -37.94 -10.89
N SER A 858 23.17 -38.98 -10.90
CA SER A 858 22.50 -39.41 -12.12
C SER A 858 21.64 -38.29 -12.70
N ALA A 859 20.93 -37.50 -11.87
CA ALA A 859 20.14 -36.37 -12.36
C ALA A 859 20.97 -35.22 -12.95
N LEU A 860 22.22 -35.02 -12.49
CA LEU A 860 23.18 -34.09 -13.09
C LEU A 860 23.69 -34.66 -14.42
N GLU A 861 24.18 -35.91 -14.44
CA GLU A 861 24.74 -36.57 -15.62
C GLU A 861 23.71 -36.80 -16.75
N THR A 862 22.44 -37.10 -16.41
CA THR A 862 21.36 -37.28 -17.39
C THR A 862 20.59 -35.99 -17.65
N SER A 863 21.05 -34.85 -17.14
CA SER A 863 20.44 -33.56 -17.39
C SER A 863 20.51 -33.24 -18.89
N SER A 864 19.39 -32.83 -19.48
CA SER A 864 19.38 -32.34 -20.87
C SER A 864 20.08 -30.98 -21.04
N ASN A 865 20.59 -30.40 -19.95
CA ASN A 865 21.38 -29.18 -19.94
C ASN A 865 22.88 -29.53 -19.81
N LEU A 866 23.63 -29.18 -20.85
CA LEU A 866 25.06 -29.50 -21.05
C LEU A 866 26.01 -28.94 -19.98
N TYR A 867 25.56 -27.99 -19.15
CA TYR A 867 26.35 -27.43 -18.05
C TYR A 867 26.31 -28.33 -16.80
N PHE A 868 25.26 -29.16 -16.66
CA PHE A 868 25.07 -30.05 -15.51
C PHE A 868 25.47 -31.50 -15.81
N SER A 869 25.29 -31.94 -17.06
CA SER A 869 25.97 -33.09 -17.64
C SER A 869 27.48 -32.84 -17.70
#